data_AF-A0A094PAR1-F1
#
_entry.id   AF-A0A094PAR1-F1
#
_cell.length_a   1.000
_cell.length_b   1.000
_cell.length_c   1.000
_cell.angle_alpha   90.00
_cell.angle_beta   90.00
_cell.angle_gamma   90.00
#
_symmetry.space_group_name_H-M   'P 1'
#
loop_
_entity.id
_entity.type
_entity.pdbx_description
1 polymer ?
#
loop_
_entity_poly.entity_id
_entity_poly.type
_entity_poly.pdbx_seq_one_letter_code
_entity_poly.pdbx_strand_id
1 'polypeptide(L)'
;MNIRRPHHRFSAVPAASGLFDPSFDKDSCGFALVATTRGHAGHDIISVALDALRNLEHRGAVGSDAGTGDGAGIMTQIPHEFLASVSGFPLPESGAYAVGNAFLPVDAAERAVVLTAIETISAEEGLVVLGWREVPVDPSSLGALAREAMPHIAQVFVADSAGALSGIELDRRVYRLRKRVERDYEVYFPSLSSRTLVYKGMVTTLQLEPFYPDLSDERFASRLALVHSRYSTNTFPSWPLAHPFRFVAHNGEINTVQGNRNWMRARQSQLASDKLGAMKDLLPVCTDGGSDSASFDEVVELLNLAGRSLPHAIMMMIPEAWENQPNMDPDRRAFYEYHSTMMEAWDGPAAMAFTDGTLVGATLDRNGLRPGRYLVTDEGLIVVASEIGVYQIDPAKVVRKGRLQPGKMFLVDTEAGRIIDDEEVKAELAQAGPWAEWIDSQRISFADLPPREHVLHSAASVARRQRTFGYTEEDLRIMLAPMARTGQEPLGAMGSDTPIAVLSEKPRTLFDYFTQQFAQVTNPPLDSIREEIVTSMRRGLGPERNLLSATPEHAHQVVVPFPIIDNEQLSQILHLTHSDGAPATRRLSGLYPVSGGAQALADCLATLCAEADAAVADNVAFLILSDRDSNHEQAPIPSLLLVSAIHHHLIRQESRMQVSLVVETGDVREVHHAALLIGYGAGALNPYLAMESVESMIREGYITDITPKKATKNLIKALGKGVLKIMSKMGISTVSSYSAAQTFEAVGLSQEFVDEYFTGTRSRLGGIGLDVIENENAARHASAYPTKAGTSLVHERLTSGGEYQWRRDGAPHLFNPETVFKLQHATRTRRYDIFREYTDLVDSQAEKLMTLRGLFSLGD
;
A
#
# COMPACT_ATOMS: atom_id res chain seq x y z
N MET A 1 -11.41 -23.64 16.43
CA MET A 1 -9.98 -23.70 16.85
C MET A 1 -9.27 -22.56 16.14
N ASN A 2 -8.66 -21.62 16.88
CA ASN A 2 -7.83 -20.59 16.27
C ASN A 2 -6.50 -21.23 15.87
N ILE A 3 -6.39 -21.68 14.62
CA ILE A 3 -5.13 -22.13 14.03
C ILE A 3 -4.22 -20.90 13.95
N ARG A 4 -3.01 -20.98 14.54
CA ARG A 4 -1.99 -19.93 14.45
C ARG A 4 -1.33 -19.99 13.07
N ARG A 5 -1.24 -18.86 12.36
CA ARG A 5 -0.59 -18.85 11.03
C ARG A 5 0.90 -19.22 11.14
N PRO A 6 1.54 -19.74 10.07
CA PRO A 6 2.96 -20.13 10.09
C PRO A 6 3.91 -19.01 10.54
N HIS A 7 3.62 -17.76 10.16
CA HIS A 7 4.37 -16.56 10.58
C HIS A 7 4.32 -16.28 12.09
N HIS A 8 3.35 -16.84 12.81
CA HIS A 8 3.29 -16.78 14.28
C HIS A 8 3.96 -17.97 14.96
N ARG A 9 3.97 -19.14 14.33
CA ARG A 9 4.48 -20.37 14.93
C ARG A 9 6.01 -20.38 15.06
N PHE A 10 6.69 -19.98 14.00
CA PHE A 10 8.16 -19.98 13.93
C PHE A 10 8.72 -18.57 14.17
N SER A 11 8.10 -17.86 15.12
CA SER A 11 8.38 -16.48 15.45
C SER A 11 8.30 -16.29 16.97
N ALA A 12 9.25 -15.55 17.52
CA ALA A 12 9.23 -15.12 18.92
C ALA A 12 8.66 -13.69 19.08
N VAL A 13 8.08 -13.13 18.03
CA VAL A 13 7.46 -11.79 18.06
C VAL A 13 6.22 -11.83 18.98
N PRO A 14 6.16 -11.00 20.04
CA PRO A 14 5.03 -11.02 20.95
C PRO A 14 3.76 -10.46 20.29
N ALA A 15 2.59 -10.81 20.83
CA ALA A 15 1.35 -10.17 20.44
C ALA A 15 1.37 -8.67 20.77
N ALA A 16 0.57 -7.87 20.07
CA ALA A 16 0.42 -6.45 20.34
C ALA A 16 0.08 -6.22 21.83
N SER A 17 0.81 -5.29 22.47
CA SER A 17 0.66 -4.99 23.89
C SER A 17 1.02 -3.53 24.17
N GLY A 18 0.09 -2.78 24.75
CA GLY A 18 0.25 -1.33 24.91
C GLY A 18 0.42 -0.65 23.55
N LEU A 19 1.52 0.09 23.36
CA LEU A 19 1.86 0.76 22.11
C LEU A 19 2.72 -0.08 21.15
N PHE A 20 3.16 -1.27 21.57
CA PHE A 20 3.88 -2.19 20.71
C PHE A 20 2.90 -2.94 19.81
N ASP A 21 3.14 -2.91 18.51
CA ASP A 21 2.40 -3.63 17.49
C ASP A 21 3.40 -4.22 16.46
N PRO A 22 3.45 -5.56 16.29
CA PRO A 22 4.30 -6.22 15.30
C PRO A 22 4.15 -5.73 13.87
N SER A 23 2.99 -5.18 13.51
CA SER A 23 2.75 -4.62 12.18
C SER A 23 3.57 -3.35 11.90
N PHE A 24 4.24 -2.79 12.91
CA PHE A 24 5.10 -1.62 12.77
C PHE A 24 6.54 -1.98 12.37
N ASP A 25 6.87 -3.26 12.32
CA ASP A 25 8.21 -3.70 11.98
C ASP A 25 8.52 -3.46 10.51
N LYS A 26 9.73 -2.95 10.27
CA LYS A 26 10.25 -2.60 8.97
C LYS A 26 11.61 -3.23 8.77
N ASP A 27 11.91 -3.54 7.52
CA ASP A 27 13.15 -4.20 7.16
C ASP A 27 13.95 -3.36 6.15
N SER A 28 15.27 -3.48 6.20
CA SER A 28 16.21 -2.92 5.23
C SER A 28 17.35 -3.91 5.06
N CYS A 29 17.97 -4.04 3.89
CA CYS A 29 18.73 -5.26 3.62
C CYS A 29 19.93 -5.05 2.71
N GLY A 30 20.67 -6.13 2.47
CA GLY A 30 21.60 -6.28 1.35
C GLY A 30 21.26 -7.56 0.57
N PHE A 31 21.38 -7.52 -0.75
CA PHE A 31 21.30 -8.73 -1.59
C PHE A 31 22.52 -8.82 -2.50
N ALA A 32 22.84 -10.05 -2.89
CA ALA A 32 23.71 -10.34 -4.01
C ALA A 32 23.13 -11.47 -4.85
N LEU A 33 23.30 -11.34 -6.15
CA LEU A 33 22.86 -12.25 -7.17
C LEU A 33 24.06 -12.63 -8.00
N VAL A 34 24.29 -13.93 -8.13
CA VAL A 34 25.39 -14.50 -8.90
C VAL A 34 24.79 -15.39 -9.97
N ALA A 35 25.25 -15.25 -11.21
CA ALA A 35 24.81 -16.09 -12.32
C ALA A 35 25.97 -16.38 -13.28
N THR A 36 25.83 -17.41 -14.10
CA THR A 36 26.80 -17.71 -15.15
C THR A 36 26.15 -17.90 -16.53
N THR A 37 26.85 -17.44 -17.56
CA THR A 37 26.52 -17.68 -18.97
C THR A 37 27.24 -18.87 -19.58
N ARG A 38 28.03 -19.63 -18.79
CA ARG A 38 28.79 -20.80 -19.27
C ARG A 38 27.93 -22.01 -19.66
N GLY A 39 26.64 -22.00 -19.30
CA GLY A 39 25.66 -23.05 -19.67
C GLY A 39 25.69 -24.31 -18.81
N HIS A 40 26.66 -24.48 -17.92
CA HIS A 40 26.72 -25.59 -16.96
C HIS A 40 26.69 -25.09 -15.51
N ALA A 41 26.13 -25.89 -14.61
CA ALA A 41 26.12 -25.60 -13.18
C ALA A 41 27.54 -25.76 -12.60
N GLY A 42 27.80 -25.08 -11.48
CA GLY A 42 29.04 -25.23 -10.74
C GLY A 42 28.87 -24.84 -9.27
N HIS A 43 29.67 -25.47 -8.40
CA HIS A 43 29.72 -25.09 -6.98
C HIS A 43 30.39 -23.73 -6.77
N ASP A 44 31.22 -23.29 -7.73
CA ASP A 44 31.84 -21.97 -7.71
C ASP A 44 30.79 -20.84 -7.62
N ILE A 45 29.62 -21.01 -8.23
CA ILE A 45 28.50 -20.06 -8.11
C ILE A 45 27.98 -19.98 -6.68
N ILE A 46 27.92 -21.11 -5.97
CA ILE A 46 27.50 -21.17 -4.55
C ILE A 46 28.56 -20.49 -3.69
N SER A 47 29.84 -20.83 -3.86
CA SER A 47 30.94 -20.23 -3.10
C SER A 47 30.99 -18.70 -3.28
N VAL A 48 30.87 -18.21 -4.52
CA VAL A 48 30.84 -16.76 -4.82
C VAL A 48 29.64 -16.08 -4.16
N ALA A 49 28.46 -16.72 -4.18
CA ALA A 49 27.27 -16.15 -3.55
C ALA A 49 27.39 -16.09 -2.03
N LEU A 50 27.95 -17.13 -1.39
CA LEU A 50 28.22 -17.15 0.04
C LEU A 50 29.29 -16.12 0.43
N ASP A 51 30.36 -15.97 -0.35
CA ASP A 51 31.35 -14.90 -0.14
C ASP A 51 30.73 -13.51 -0.26
N ALA A 52 29.85 -13.32 -1.24
CA ALA A 52 29.09 -12.08 -1.39
C ALA A 52 28.18 -11.81 -0.19
N LEU A 53 27.52 -12.85 0.34
CA LEU A 53 26.70 -12.75 1.54
C LEU A 53 27.54 -12.34 2.77
N ARG A 54 28.69 -12.98 3.00
CA ARG A 54 29.62 -12.65 4.10
C ARG A 54 30.11 -11.20 4.02
N ASN A 55 30.33 -10.67 2.82
CA ASN A 55 30.74 -9.28 2.60
C ASN A 55 29.59 -8.27 2.72
N LEU A 56 28.36 -8.71 3.01
CA LEU A 56 27.21 -7.87 3.33
C LEU A 56 26.92 -7.82 4.84
N GLU A 57 27.74 -8.42 5.70
CA GLU A 57 27.52 -8.45 7.16
C GLU A 57 27.35 -7.04 7.77
N HIS A 58 28.05 -6.03 7.26
CA HIS A 58 27.90 -4.64 7.74
C HIS A 58 26.54 -4.00 7.40
N ARG A 59 25.72 -4.66 6.58
CA ARG A 59 24.33 -4.31 6.29
C ARG A 59 23.31 -5.16 7.04
N GLY A 60 23.76 -6.20 7.75
CA GLY A 60 22.92 -6.99 8.64
C GLY A 60 22.89 -6.39 10.04
N ALA A 61 21.87 -6.76 10.82
CA ALA A 61 21.84 -6.52 12.26
C ALA A 61 22.07 -7.85 13.01
N VAL A 62 22.65 -7.71 14.19
CA VAL A 62 22.70 -8.76 15.20
C VAL A 62 21.64 -8.42 16.24
N GLY A 63 20.84 -9.40 16.62
CA GLY A 63 19.78 -9.29 17.61
C GLY A 63 20.31 -8.97 19.01
N SER A 64 19.41 -9.00 19.99
CA SER A 64 19.72 -8.62 21.38
C SER A 64 20.75 -9.51 22.07
N ASP A 65 20.96 -10.73 21.58
CA ASP A 65 21.96 -11.69 22.06
C ASP A 65 22.99 -12.05 20.97
N ALA A 66 24.23 -12.31 21.41
CA ALA A 66 25.32 -12.68 20.51
C ALA A 66 24.98 -13.97 19.74
N GLY A 67 24.98 -13.89 18.42
CA GLY A 67 24.72 -15.04 17.53
C GLY A 67 23.30 -15.14 16.99
N THR A 68 22.37 -14.25 17.38
CA THR A 68 21.07 -14.11 16.68
C THR A 68 21.25 -13.12 15.53
N GLY A 69 21.19 -13.59 14.29
CA GLY A 69 21.07 -12.71 13.12
C GLY A 69 19.61 -12.43 12.79
N ASP A 70 19.32 -11.28 12.17
CA ASP A 70 17.95 -10.89 11.75
C ASP A 70 17.40 -11.70 10.57
N GLY A 71 18.26 -12.49 9.92
CA GLY A 71 17.92 -13.47 8.90
C GLY A 71 18.87 -13.41 7.71
N ALA A 72 19.27 -14.58 7.21
CA ALA A 72 19.99 -14.71 5.95
C ALA A 72 19.58 -15.98 5.22
N GLY A 73 19.83 -16.01 3.92
CA GLY A 73 19.51 -17.17 3.10
C GLY A 73 20.09 -17.11 1.70
N ILE A 74 19.92 -18.24 1.00
CA ILE A 74 20.34 -18.47 -0.38
C ILE A 74 19.24 -19.22 -1.13
N MET A 75 18.92 -18.74 -2.34
CA MET A 75 18.10 -19.43 -3.32
C MET A 75 19.00 -19.93 -4.45
N THR A 76 18.77 -21.15 -4.91
CA THR A 76 19.53 -21.81 -5.99
C THR A 76 18.59 -22.54 -6.94
N GLN A 77 19.10 -22.99 -8.08
CA GLN A 77 18.45 -24.06 -8.83
C GLN A 77 18.53 -25.37 -8.03
N ILE A 78 17.62 -26.31 -8.29
CA ILE A 78 17.68 -27.63 -7.65
C ILE A 78 19.00 -28.33 -8.00
N PRO A 79 19.85 -28.64 -7.00
CA PRO A 79 21.11 -29.34 -7.24
C PRO A 79 20.84 -30.86 -7.33
N HIS A 80 20.37 -31.31 -8.50
CA HIS A 80 19.87 -32.67 -8.71
C HIS A 80 20.89 -33.76 -8.31
N GLU A 81 22.15 -33.63 -8.74
CA GLU A 81 23.20 -34.62 -8.45
C GLU A 81 23.46 -34.76 -6.95
N PHE A 82 23.48 -33.64 -6.22
CA PHE A 82 23.57 -33.64 -4.77
C PHE A 82 22.37 -34.36 -4.16
N LEU A 83 21.14 -33.93 -4.47
CA LEU A 83 19.93 -34.47 -3.86
C LEU A 83 19.73 -35.97 -4.13
N ALA A 84 20.02 -36.43 -5.35
CA ALA A 84 19.95 -37.84 -5.71
C ALA A 84 20.91 -38.71 -4.88
N SER A 85 22.03 -38.13 -4.41
CA SER A 85 23.01 -38.83 -3.59
C SER A 85 22.70 -38.84 -2.09
N VAL A 86 21.87 -37.91 -1.60
CA VAL A 86 21.60 -37.72 -0.16
C VAL A 86 20.14 -37.97 0.26
N SER A 87 19.21 -38.14 -0.69
CA SER A 87 17.78 -38.36 -0.40
C SER A 87 17.52 -39.67 0.34
N GLY A 88 18.30 -40.73 0.03
CA GLY A 88 18.07 -42.08 0.55
C GLY A 88 16.95 -42.85 -0.18
N PHE A 89 16.40 -42.31 -1.27
CA PHE A 89 15.39 -42.94 -2.11
C PHE A 89 15.55 -42.49 -3.58
N PRO A 90 15.10 -43.29 -4.57
CA PRO A 90 15.25 -42.95 -5.98
C PRO A 90 14.48 -41.66 -6.32
N LEU A 91 15.16 -40.74 -7.02
CA LEU A 91 14.55 -39.53 -7.55
C LEU A 91 14.31 -39.66 -9.06
N PRO A 92 13.19 -39.12 -9.59
CA PRO A 92 13.02 -38.90 -11.02
C PRO A 92 14.08 -37.96 -11.60
N GLU A 93 14.10 -37.82 -12.92
CA GLU A 93 14.95 -36.85 -13.60
C GLU A 93 14.69 -35.42 -13.11
N SER A 94 15.70 -34.55 -13.23
CA SER A 94 15.59 -33.14 -12.88
C SER A 94 14.37 -32.49 -13.59
N GLY A 95 13.57 -31.74 -12.84
CA GLY A 95 12.33 -31.12 -13.31
C GLY A 95 11.09 -32.02 -13.25
N ALA A 96 11.23 -33.34 -13.09
CA ALA A 96 10.11 -34.28 -12.94
C ALA A 96 9.71 -34.55 -11.47
N TYR A 97 10.39 -33.89 -10.52
CA TYR A 97 10.01 -33.83 -9.12
C TYR A 97 10.17 -32.40 -8.61
N ALA A 98 9.42 -32.05 -7.58
CA ALA A 98 9.60 -30.86 -6.79
C ALA A 98 10.16 -31.21 -5.41
N VAL A 99 10.99 -30.32 -4.87
CA VAL A 99 11.56 -30.42 -3.53
C VAL A 99 11.40 -29.09 -2.81
N GLY A 100 11.24 -29.15 -1.50
CA GLY A 100 11.13 -27.96 -0.69
C GLY A 100 11.55 -28.21 0.74
N ASN A 101 12.27 -27.26 1.31
CA ASN A 101 12.47 -27.21 2.76
C ASN A 101 11.11 -26.91 3.41
N ALA A 102 10.75 -27.66 4.44
CA ALA A 102 9.55 -27.47 5.23
C ALA A 102 9.95 -27.09 6.65
N PHE A 103 9.42 -25.97 7.14
CA PHE A 103 9.49 -25.60 8.54
C PHE A 103 8.31 -26.23 9.26
N LEU A 104 8.61 -27.24 10.08
CA LEU A 104 7.65 -28.14 10.70
C LEU A 104 7.62 -27.96 12.23
N PRO A 105 6.52 -28.41 12.88
CA PRO A 105 6.46 -28.58 14.34
C PRO A 105 7.70 -29.28 14.92
N VAL A 106 8.25 -28.73 16.00
CA VAL A 106 9.32 -29.38 16.79
C VAL A 106 8.77 -30.58 17.57
N ASP A 107 7.54 -30.46 18.10
CA ASP A 107 6.85 -31.58 18.74
C ASP A 107 6.59 -32.71 17.73
N ALA A 108 6.97 -33.93 18.09
CA ALA A 108 6.92 -35.07 17.20
C ALA A 108 5.49 -35.53 16.89
N ALA A 109 4.56 -35.40 17.83
CA ALA A 109 3.16 -35.80 17.63
C ALA A 109 2.44 -34.82 16.71
N GLU A 110 2.62 -33.51 16.93
CA GLU A 110 2.11 -32.48 16.02
C GLU A 110 2.73 -32.61 14.62
N ARG A 111 4.04 -32.88 14.55
CA ARG A 111 4.71 -33.10 13.27
C ARG A 111 4.12 -34.28 12.51
N ALA A 112 3.86 -35.42 13.16
CA ALA A 112 3.27 -36.59 12.51
C ALA A 112 1.89 -36.30 11.90
N VAL A 113 1.06 -35.50 12.59
CA VAL A 113 -0.24 -35.04 12.06
C VAL A 113 -0.05 -34.19 10.80
N VAL A 114 0.87 -33.24 10.84
CA VAL A 114 1.19 -32.37 9.70
C VAL A 114 1.72 -33.16 8.50
N LEU A 115 2.63 -34.12 8.72
CA LEU A 115 3.17 -34.96 7.64
C LEU A 115 2.07 -35.78 6.97
N THR A 116 1.15 -36.36 7.75
CA THR A 116 -0.01 -37.10 7.23
C THR A 116 -0.93 -36.19 6.41
N ALA A 117 -1.13 -34.94 6.86
CA ALA A 117 -1.92 -33.96 6.13
C ALA A 117 -1.27 -33.56 4.80
N ILE A 118 0.06 -33.39 4.77
CA ILE A 118 0.80 -33.13 3.54
C ILE A 118 0.64 -34.28 2.55
N GLU A 119 0.76 -35.53 3.00
CA GLU A 119 0.54 -36.71 2.14
C GLU A 119 -0.90 -36.76 1.60
N THR A 120 -1.88 -36.48 2.47
CA THR A 120 -3.30 -36.46 2.10
C THR A 120 -3.59 -35.39 1.03
N ILE A 121 -3.17 -34.14 1.28
CA ILE A 121 -3.39 -33.04 0.33
C ILE A 121 -2.60 -33.27 -0.96
N SER A 122 -1.41 -33.86 -0.87
CA SER A 122 -0.62 -34.23 -2.07
C SER A 122 -1.44 -35.16 -2.95
N ALA A 123 -2.01 -36.23 -2.39
CA ALA A 123 -2.83 -37.18 -3.13
C ALA A 123 -4.09 -36.52 -3.74
N GLU A 124 -4.75 -35.63 -3.01
CA GLU A 124 -5.91 -34.87 -3.51
C GLU A 124 -5.58 -33.95 -4.68
N GLU A 125 -4.38 -33.36 -4.68
CA GLU A 125 -3.87 -32.57 -5.79
C GLU A 125 -3.25 -33.44 -6.91
N GLY A 126 -3.31 -34.77 -6.82
CA GLY A 126 -2.76 -35.67 -7.84
C GLY A 126 -1.23 -35.78 -7.81
N LEU A 127 -0.62 -35.45 -6.68
CA LEU A 127 0.81 -35.60 -6.41
C LEU A 127 1.07 -36.85 -5.55
N VAL A 128 2.28 -37.38 -5.65
CA VAL A 128 2.80 -38.44 -4.77
C VAL A 128 4.00 -37.92 -3.98
N VAL A 129 4.02 -38.16 -2.67
CA VAL A 129 5.20 -37.92 -1.84
C VAL A 129 6.18 -39.06 -2.08
N LEU A 130 7.34 -38.74 -2.65
CA LEU A 130 8.42 -39.70 -2.92
C LEU A 130 9.16 -40.09 -1.64
N GLY A 131 9.30 -39.14 -0.73
CA GLY A 131 9.95 -39.33 0.54
C GLY A 131 10.29 -38.03 1.24
N TRP A 132 10.79 -38.18 2.47
CA TRP A 132 11.25 -37.09 3.32
C TRP A 132 12.73 -37.26 3.63
N ARG A 133 13.48 -36.17 3.59
CA ARG A 133 14.89 -36.10 3.99
C ARG A 133 15.03 -35.13 5.16
N GLU A 134 15.61 -35.59 6.27
CA GLU A 134 16.04 -34.70 7.33
C GLU A 134 17.19 -33.81 6.84
N VAL A 135 17.04 -32.49 6.95
CA VAL A 135 18.10 -31.56 6.50
C VAL A 135 19.17 -31.50 7.59
N PRO A 136 20.44 -31.81 7.27
CA PRO A 136 21.53 -31.64 8.22
C PRO A 136 21.64 -30.17 8.64
N VAL A 137 21.59 -29.92 9.96
CA VAL A 137 21.73 -28.58 10.54
C VAL A 137 22.69 -28.58 11.72
N ASP A 138 23.49 -27.52 11.88
CA ASP A 138 24.33 -27.28 13.05
C ASP A 138 23.85 -26.05 13.85
N PRO A 139 22.96 -26.22 14.85
CA PRO A 139 22.42 -25.12 15.64
C PRO A 139 23.38 -24.61 16.73
N SER A 140 24.62 -25.12 16.82
CA SER A 140 25.54 -24.80 17.92
C SER A 140 25.94 -23.32 17.99
N SER A 141 25.92 -22.63 16.86
CA SER A 141 26.30 -21.22 16.73
C SER A 141 25.13 -20.24 16.83
N LEU A 142 23.88 -20.73 16.88
CA LEU A 142 22.69 -19.88 16.97
C LEU A 142 22.57 -19.22 18.35
N GLY A 143 22.14 -17.96 18.37
CA GLY A 143 21.68 -17.30 19.58
C GLY A 143 20.47 -18.02 20.21
N ALA A 144 20.24 -17.77 21.49
CA ALA A 144 19.22 -18.47 22.27
C ALA A 144 17.81 -18.19 21.73
N LEU A 145 17.53 -16.94 21.36
CA LEU A 145 16.23 -16.54 20.81
C LEU A 145 15.98 -17.18 19.44
N ALA A 146 16.97 -17.15 18.55
CA ALA A 146 16.87 -17.78 17.23
C ALA A 146 16.62 -19.29 17.35
N ARG A 147 17.28 -19.94 18.30
CA ARG A 147 17.14 -21.37 18.60
C ARG A 147 15.79 -21.72 19.21
N GLU A 148 15.22 -20.87 20.06
CA GLU A 148 13.88 -21.07 20.63
C GLU A 148 12.79 -21.06 19.54
N ALA A 149 12.91 -20.15 18.57
CA ALA A 149 11.99 -20.07 17.43
C ALA A 149 12.29 -21.08 16.30
N MET A 150 13.34 -21.90 16.44
CA MET A 150 13.83 -22.78 15.37
C MET A 150 12.81 -23.88 15.02
N PRO A 151 12.41 -24.01 13.73
CA PRO A 151 11.55 -25.10 13.30
C PRO A 151 12.31 -26.43 13.22
N HIS A 152 11.55 -27.53 13.17
CA HIS A 152 12.08 -28.78 12.62
C HIS A 152 12.20 -28.64 11.10
N ILE A 153 13.38 -28.89 10.52
CA ILE A 153 13.65 -28.64 9.10
C ILE A 153 13.83 -29.96 8.36
N ALA A 154 12.88 -30.28 7.47
CA ALA A 154 12.95 -31.45 6.61
C ALA A 154 12.61 -31.09 5.16
N GLN A 155 13.13 -31.84 4.21
CA GLN A 155 12.82 -31.73 2.80
C GLN A 155 11.73 -32.74 2.42
N VAL A 156 10.67 -32.25 1.79
CA VAL A 156 9.68 -33.09 1.12
C VAL A 156 9.97 -33.16 -0.37
N PHE A 157 9.85 -34.35 -0.93
CA PHE A 157 9.99 -34.59 -2.36
C PHE A 157 8.65 -35.07 -2.89
N VAL A 158 8.12 -34.38 -3.90
CA VAL A 158 6.85 -34.70 -4.52
C VAL A 158 6.98 -34.80 -6.02
N ALA A 159 6.22 -35.69 -6.64
CA ALA A 159 6.13 -35.81 -8.09
C ALA A 159 4.67 -35.88 -8.51
N ASP A 160 4.41 -35.69 -9.80
CA ASP A 160 3.11 -35.99 -10.36
C ASP A 160 2.83 -37.50 -10.27
N SER A 161 1.68 -37.87 -9.73
CA SER A 161 1.30 -39.27 -9.56
C SER A 161 1.18 -40.02 -10.90
N ALA A 162 0.85 -39.30 -11.98
CA ALA A 162 0.80 -39.84 -13.33
C ALA A 162 2.16 -39.80 -14.07
N GLY A 163 3.16 -39.12 -13.51
CA GLY A 163 4.48 -38.93 -14.15
C GLY A 163 4.46 -38.09 -15.43
N ALA A 164 3.42 -37.29 -15.65
CA ALA A 164 3.22 -36.49 -16.86
C ALA A 164 3.66 -35.02 -16.71
N LEU A 165 3.59 -34.46 -15.49
CA LEU A 165 3.93 -33.05 -15.26
C LEU A 165 5.42 -32.87 -14.92
N SER A 166 6.01 -31.81 -15.46
CA SER A 166 7.39 -31.38 -15.16
C SER A 166 7.51 -29.85 -15.21
N GLY A 167 8.59 -29.32 -14.62
CA GLY A 167 8.90 -27.89 -14.63
C GLY A 167 7.74 -27.04 -14.12
N ILE A 168 7.39 -25.98 -14.85
CA ILE A 168 6.34 -25.04 -14.42
C ILE A 168 4.97 -25.69 -14.25
N GLU A 169 4.64 -26.75 -15.00
CA GLU A 169 3.35 -27.44 -14.83
C GLU A 169 3.30 -28.21 -13.51
N LEU A 170 4.43 -28.79 -13.09
CA LEU A 170 4.55 -29.39 -11.78
C LEU A 170 4.50 -28.32 -10.68
N ASP A 171 5.21 -27.19 -10.87
CA ASP A 171 5.19 -26.06 -9.92
C ASP A 171 3.76 -25.52 -9.71
N ARG A 172 2.94 -25.45 -10.77
CA ARG A 172 1.53 -25.03 -10.63
C ARG A 172 0.74 -25.97 -9.73
N ARG A 173 0.98 -27.29 -9.82
CA ARG A 173 0.27 -28.24 -8.94
C ARG A 173 0.79 -28.19 -7.52
N VAL A 174 2.10 -28.08 -7.37
CA VAL A 174 2.80 -28.00 -6.09
C VAL A 174 2.47 -26.69 -5.35
N TYR A 175 2.24 -25.59 -6.07
CA TYR A 175 1.72 -24.34 -5.52
C TYR A 175 0.37 -24.54 -4.82
N ARG A 176 -0.53 -25.34 -5.40
CA ARG A 176 -1.82 -25.67 -4.77
C ARG A 176 -1.64 -26.45 -3.48
N LEU A 177 -0.81 -27.49 -3.50
CA LEU A 177 -0.43 -28.25 -2.31
C LEU A 177 0.11 -27.32 -1.22
N ARG A 178 1.09 -26.48 -1.57
CA ARG A 178 1.72 -25.55 -0.63
C ARG A 178 0.70 -24.58 -0.01
N LYS A 179 -0.10 -23.88 -0.83
CA LYS A 179 -1.08 -22.90 -0.33
C LYS A 179 -2.09 -23.53 0.63
N ARG A 180 -2.57 -24.75 0.34
CA ARG A 180 -3.50 -25.48 1.20
C ARG A 180 -2.85 -25.90 2.52
N VAL A 181 -1.64 -26.46 2.47
CA VAL A 181 -0.92 -26.89 3.67
C VAL A 181 -0.54 -25.70 4.56
N GLU A 182 0.02 -24.62 4.01
CA GLU A 182 0.43 -23.43 4.78
C GLU A 182 -0.77 -22.74 5.44
N ARG A 183 -1.94 -22.75 4.78
CA ARG A 183 -3.18 -22.17 5.31
C ARG A 183 -3.72 -22.96 6.49
N ASP A 184 -3.70 -24.29 6.41
CA ASP A 184 -4.49 -25.16 7.27
C ASP A 184 -3.66 -25.87 8.37
N TYR A 185 -2.33 -25.93 8.26
CA TYR A 185 -1.48 -26.78 9.12
C TYR A 185 -0.25 -26.09 9.76
N GLU A 186 -0.21 -24.76 9.78
CA GLU A 186 0.87 -23.97 10.44
C GLU A 186 2.30 -24.29 9.95
N VAL A 187 2.44 -24.80 8.73
CA VAL A 187 3.73 -25.09 8.07
C VAL A 187 4.16 -23.90 7.24
N TYR A 188 5.48 -23.70 7.11
CA TYR A 188 6.01 -22.74 6.15
C TYR A 188 7.00 -23.41 5.20
N PHE A 189 6.84 -23.17 3.90
CA PHE A 189 7.79 -23.60 2.88
C PHE A 189 8.54 -22.38 2.33
N PRO A 190 9.84 -22.19 2.66
CA PRO A 190 10.70 -21.22 1.99
C PRO A 190 10.67 -21.36 0.47
N SER A 191 10.61 -22.60 -0.01
CA SER A 191 10.34 -22.96 -1.40
C SER A 191 9.73 -24.35 -1.45
N LEU A 192 8.92 -24.62 -2.46
CA LEU A 192 8.52 -25.97 -2.86
C LEU A 192 8.31 -25.93 -4.37
N SER A 193 9.32 -26.35 -5.13
CA SER A 193 9.41 -26.17 -6.58
C SER A 193 10.22 -27.30 -7.22
N SER A 194 10.02 -27.49 -8.51
CA SER A 194 10.80 -28.34 -9.43
C SER A 194 11.95 -27.59 -10.13
N ARG A 195 12.15 -26.31 -9.79
CA ARG A 195 13.16 -25.43 -10.42
C ARG A 195 14.08 -24.77 -9.40
N THR A 196 13.54 -24.31 -8.26
CA THR A 196 14.31 -23.57 -7.25
C THR A 196 14.27 -24.22 -5.86
N LEU A 197 15.31 -23.98 -5.07
CA LEU A 197 15.42 -24.42 -3.68
C LEU A 197 16.02 -23.31 -2.80
N VAL A 198 15.37 -23.03 -1.67
CA VAL A 198 15.74 -21.97 -0.73
C VAL A 198 16.20 -22.54 0.61
N TYR A 199 17.42 -22.20 1.01
CA TYR A 199 17.95 -22.42 2.37
C TYR A 199 18.03 -21.07 3.08
N LYS A 200 17.29 -20.91 4.19
CA LYS A 200 17.25 -19.66 4.94
C LYS A 200 16.94 -19.90 6.41
N GLY A 201 17.29 -18.95 7.26
CA GLY A 201 16.95 -19.01 8.67
C GLY A 201 17.37 -17.78 9.45
N MET A 202 17.20 -17.82 10.77
CA MET A 202 17.61 -16.77 11.70
C MET A 202 19.10 -16.90 12.03
N VAL A 203 19.92 -16.74 11.00
CA VAL A 203 21.39 -16.83 11.02
C VAL A 203 21.99 -15.50 10.57
N THR A 204 23.19 -15.18 11.04
CA THR A 204 24.01 -14.10 10.46
C THR A 204 24.55 -14.51 9.09
N THR A 205 25.13 -13.57 8.34
CA THR A 205 25.67 -13.87 7.00
C THR A 205 26.80 -14.89 7.05
N LEU A 206 27.56 -14.91 8.15
CA LEU A 206 28.68 -15.82 8.38
C LEU A 206 28.24 -17.22 8.80
N GLN A 207 27.02 -17.35 9.34
CA GLN A 207 26.50 -18.59 9.93
C GLN A 207 25.74 -19.48 8.95
N LEU A 208 25.29 -18.96 7.79
CA LEU A 208 24.40 -19.69 6.88
C LEU A 208 24.99 -21.03 6.40
N GLU A 209 26.22 -21.01 5.88
CA GLU A 209 26.89 -22.22 5.39
C GLU A 209 27.27 -23.18 6.54
N PRO A 210 27.86 -22.73 7.66
CA PRO A 210 28.06 -23.61 8.82
C PRO A 210 26.77 -24.24 9.36
N PHE A 211 25.68 -23.49 9.39
CA PHE A 211 24.38 -23.97 9.87
C PHE A 211 23.76 -24.99 8.92
N TYR A 212 23.96 -24.86 7.60
CA TYR A 212 23.52 -25.82 6.58
C TYR A 212 24.72 -26.46 5.85
N PRO A 213 25.29 -27.55 6.39
CA PRO A 213 26.45 -28.21 5.80
C PRO A 213 26.27 -28.68 4.34
N ASP A 214 25.02 -28.85 3.89
CA ASP A 214 24.68 -29.11 2.49
C ASP A 214 25.32 -28.09 1.52
N LEU A 215 25.42 -26.82 1.94
CA LEU A 215 25.96 -25.73 1.13
C LEU A 215 27.47 -25.81 0.91
N SER A 216 28.18 -26.66 1.66
CA SER A 216 29.61 -26.91 1.53
C SER A 216 29.94 -28.13 0.66
N ASP A 217 28.93 -28.88 0.21
CA ASP A 217 29.13 -30.07 -0.62
C ASP A 217 29.42 -29.66 -2.08
N GLU A 218 30.52 -30.13 -2.65
CA GLU A 218 30.93 -29.79 -4.03
C GLU A 218 29.90 -30.24 -5.09
N ARG A 219 29.03 -31.21 -4.78
CA ARG A 219 27.94 -31.65 -5.67
C ARG A 219 26.77 -30.66 -5.65
N PHE A 220 26.71 -29.78 -4.66
CA PHE A 220 25.72 -28.71 -4.59
C PHE A 220 26.11 -27.63 -5.62
N ALA A 221 25.67 -27.82 -6.85
CA ALA A 221 26.01 -26.96 -7.99
C ALA A 221 24.78 -26.27 -8.56
N SER A 222 24.95 -25.02 -9.02
CA SER A 222 23.89 -24.23 -9.65
C SER A 222 24.46 -23.31 -10.74
N ARG A 223 23.64 -22.83 -11.68
CA ARG A 223 24.04 -21.76 -12.63
C ARG A 223 23.76 -20.37 -12.07
N LEU A 224 22.90 -20.28 -11.06
CA LEU A 224 22.53 -19.03 -10.39
C LEU A 224 22.40 -19.22 -8.87
N ALA A 225 22.66 -18.16 -8.13
CA ALA A 225 22.41 -18.10 -6.70
C ALA A 225 22.00 -16.69 -6.30
N LEU A 226 20.95 -16.58 -5.48
CA LEU A 226 20.48 -15.32 -4.93
C LEU A 226 20.60 -15.37 -3.41
N VAL A 227 21.41 -14.50 -2.83
CA VAL A 227 21.60 -14.38 -1.38
C VAL A 227 21.05 -13.07 -0.86
N HIS A 228 20.64 -13.09 0.41
CA HIS A 228 20.14 -11.90 1.08
C HIS A 228 20.49 -11.92 2.57
N SER A 229 20.75 -10.72 3.08
CA SER A 229 20.92 -10.42 4.50
C SER A 229 19.86 -9.40 4.92
N ARG A 230 19.08 -9.76 5.94
CA ARG A 230 18.01 -8.96 6.51
C ARG A 230 18.52 -8.09 7.66
N TYR A 231 18.00 -6.87 7.76
CA TYR A 231 18.07 -6.00 8.95
C TYR A 231 16.64 -5.63 9.31
N SER A 232 16.24 -5.89 10.54
CA SER A 232 14.90 -5.66 11.09
C SER A 232 14.93 -4.49 12.08
N THR A 233 13.83 -3.77 12.23
CA THR A 233 13.67 -2.80 13.34
C THR A 233 13.29 -3.48 14.66
N ASN A 234 12.98 -4.77 14.67
CA ASN A 234 12.74 -5.56 15.88
C ASN A 234 13.96 -6.41 16.26
N THR A 235 13.98 -6.84 17.53
CA THR A 235 14.97 -7.80 18.05
C THR A 235 14.41 -9.22 18.16
N PHE A 236 13.22 -9.49 17.61
CA PHE A 236 12.51 -10.75 17.77
C PHE A 236 12.68 -11.63 16.52
N PRO A 237 13.23 -12.84 16.65
CA PRO A 237 13.47 -13.71 15.50
C PRO A 237 12.18 -14.25 14.88
N SER A 238 12.14 -14.32 13.55
CA SER A 238 11.06 -14.92 12.77
C SER A 238 11.62 -15.63 11.53
N TRP A 239 11.75 -16.95 11.62
CA TRP A 239 12.34 -17.79 10.57
C TRP A 239 11.67 -17.62 9.19
N PRO A 240 10.33 -17.52 9.09
CA PRO A 240 9.66 -17.32 7.80
C PRO A 240 9.97 -15.97 7.14
N LEU A 241 10.33 -14.94 7.91
CA LEU A 241 10.59 -13.58 7.41
C LEU A 241 12.02 -13.38 6.89
N ALA A 242 12.93 -14.33 7.15
CA ALA A 242 14.21 -14.35 6.46
C ALA A 242 14.01 -14.44 4.95
N HIS A 243 14.91 -13.84 4.18
CA HIS A 243 14.94 -13.89 2.73
C HIS A 243 16.00 -14.90 2.24
N PRO A 244 16.01 -15.26 0.94
CA PRO A 244 15.03 -14.93 -0.09
C PRO A 244 13.62 -15.49 0.17
N PHE A 245 12.62 -14.91 -0.52
CA PHE A 245 11.31 -15.54 -0.68
C PHE A 245 11.34 -16.51 -1.86
N ARG A 246 10.20 -16.83 -2.48
CA ARG A 246 10.12 -17.95 -3.46
C ARG A 246 10.57 -17.53 -4.85
N PHE A 247 10.42 -16.25 -5.19
CA PHE A 247 10.84 -15.64 -6.43
C PHE A 247 11.77 -14.45 -6.21
N VAL A 248 11.63 -13.73 -5.10
CA VAL A 248 12.30 -12.43 -4.92
C VAL A 248 13.17 -12.31 -3.66
N ALA A 249 14.18 -11.45 -3.77
CA ALA A 249 14.88 -10.86 -2.65
C ALA A 249 14.78 -9.33 -2.76
N HIS A 250 14.24 -8.71 -1.72
CA HIS A 250 13.93 -7.29 -1.70
C HIS A 250 14.87 -6.56 -0.76
N ASN A 251 15.47 -5.48 -1.26
CA ASN A 251 16.16 -4.50 -0.46
C ASN A 251 15.41 -3.17 -0.54
N GLY A 252 14.64 -2.83 0.49
CA GLY A 252 13.79 -1.65 0.46
C GLY A 252 12.57 -1.79 1.37
N GLU A 253 11.58 -0.94 1.13
CA GLU A 253 10.29 -0.93 1.82
C GLU A 253 9.19 -0.55 0.81
N ILE A 254 8.10 -1.31 0.77
CA ILE A 254 6.93 -0.98 -0.04
C ILE A 254 5.99 -0.09 0.78
N ASN A 255 6.03 1.22 0.54
CA ASN A 255 5.29 2.21 1.33
C ASN A 255 3.77 2.23 1.04
N THR A 256 3.32 1.52 0.01
CA THR A 256 1.90 1.38 -0.36
C THR A 256 1.30 0.03 0.00
N VAL A 257 2.03 -0.83 0.73
CA VAL A 257 1.68 -2.24 0.97
C VAL A 257 0.26 -2.43 1.53
N GLN A 258 -0.22 -1.56 2.42
CA GLN A 258 -1.56 -1.68 2.99
C GLN A 258 -2.65 -1.53 1.92
N GLY A 259 -2.49 -0.53 1.04
CA GLY A 259 -3.38 -0.33 -0.10
C GLY A 259 -3.30 -1.51 -1.07
N ASN A 260 -2.09 -1.98 -1.37
CA ASN A 260 -1.90 -3.11 -2.27
C ASN A 260 -2.55 -4.40 -1.76
N ARG A 261 -2.46 -4.67 -0.45
CA ARG A 261 -3.16 -5.81 0.19
C ARG A 261 -4.68 -5.66 0.13
N ASN A 262 -5.20 -4.46 0.38
CA ASN A 262 -6.63 -4.18 0.28
C ASN A 262 -7.15 -4.41 -1.14
N TRP A 263 -6.40 -3.97 -2.16
CA TRP A 263 -6.74 -4.21 -3.56
C TRP A 263 -6.66 -5.68 -3.93
N MET A 264 -5.61 -6.39 -3.52
CA MET A 264 -5.54 -7.85 -3.74
C MET A 264 -6.67 -8.60 -3.06
N ARG A 265 -7.08 -8.22 -1.84
CA ARG A 265 -8.25 -8.79 -1.15
C ARG A 265 -9.54 -8.56 -1.94
N ALA A 266 -9.75 -7.36 -2.45
CA ALA A 266 -10.93 -7.04 -3.27
C ALA A 266 -10.95 -7.78 -4.62
N ARG A 267 -9.78 -8.15 -5.18
CA ARG A 267 -9.66 -8.91 -6.44
C ARG A 267 -9.99 -10.39 -6.31
N GLN A 268 -9.97 -10.95 -5.10
CA GLN A 268 -10.03 -12.41 -4.90
C GLN A 268 -11.26 -13.06 -5.55
N SER A 269 -12.42 -12.40 -5.49
CA SER A 269 -13.67 -12.89 -6.08
C SER A 269 -13.66 -12.96 -7.62
N GLN A 270 -12.78 -12.19 -8.27
CA GLN A 270 -12.66 -12.11 -9.72
C GLN A 270 -11.50 -12.95 -10.27
N LEU A 271 -10.64 -13.49 -9.41
CA LEU A 271 -9.50 -14.29 -9.84
C LEU A 271 -9.98 -15.60 -10.48
N ALA A 272 -9.60 -15.80 -11.73
CA ALA A 272 -9.82 -17.04 -12.46
C ALA A 272 -8.58 -17.37 -13.30
N SER A 273 -8.17 -18.65 -13.30
CA SER A 273 -7.01 -19.11 -14.07
C SER A 273 -7.20 -20.57 -14.49
N ASP A 274 -7.21 -20.82 -15.79
CA ASP A 274 -7.27 -22.18 -16.34
C ASP A 274 -6.05 -23.01 -15.94
N LYS A 275 -4.89 -22.35 -15.77
CA LYS A 275 -3.61 -22.97 -15.40
C LYS A 275 -3.55 -23.39 -13.93
N LEU A 276 -4.24 -22.66 -13.05
CA LEU A 276 -4.26 -22.94 -11.59
C LEU A 276 -5.53 -23.64 -11.13
N GLY A 277 -6.57 -23.70 -11.97
CA GLY A 277 -7.87 -24.28 -11.64
C GLY A 277 -8.67 -23.43 -10.65
N ALA A 278 -9.40 -24.10 -9.77
CA ALA A 278 -10.27 -23.41 -8.80
C ALA A 278 -9.44 -22.56 -7.81
N MET A 279 -9.71 -21.25 -7.79
CA MET A 279 -8.96 -20.29 -6.98
C MET A 279 -9.31 -20.32 -5.50
N LYS A 280 -10.51 -20.78 -5.11
CA LYS A 280 -10.99 -20.78 -3.73
C LYS A 280 -10.01 -21.41 -2.73
N ASP A 281 -9.32 -22.48 -3.13
CA ASP A 281 -8.37 -23.18 -2.27
C ASP A 281 -7.00 -22.49 -2.17
N LEU A 282 -6.78 -21.46 -2.98
CA LEU A 282 -5.55 -20.69 -3.09
C LEU A 282 -5.65 -19.32 -2.39
N LEU A 283 -6.83 -19.01 -1.82
CA LEU A 283 -7.11 -17.78 -1.08
C LEU A 283 -6.87 -17.94 0.43
N PRO A 284 -6.49 -16.85 1.13
CA PRO A 284 -6.13 -15.53 0.58
C PRO A 284 -4.80 -15.57 -0.18
N VAL A 285 -4.64 -14.68 -1.17
CA VAL A 285 -3.37 -14.59 -1.94
C VAL A 285 -2.24 -14.10 -1.04
N CYS A 286 -2.41 -12.89 -0.50
CA CYS A 286 -1.48 -12.31 0.46
C CYS A 286 -1.72 -12.90 1.86
N THR A 287 -0.68 -13.45 2.47
CA THR A 287 -0.79 -14.05 3.80
C THR A 287 -0.90 -12.97 4.88
N ASP A 288 -1.87 -13.12 5.78
CA ASP A 288 -2.05 -12.24 6.93
C ASP A 288 -0.80 -12.28 7.83
N GLY A 289 -0.28 -11.10 8.21
CA GLY A 289 0.93 -10.99 9.04
C GLY A 289 2.25 -11.21 8.29
N GLY A 290 2.23 -11.41 6.96
CA GLY A 290 3.46 -11.41 6.15
C GLY A 290 4.13 -10.03 6.12
N SER A 291 5.43 -9.97 5.80
CA SER A 291 6.10 -8.69 5.50
C SER A 291 5.61 -8.11 4.18
N ASP A 292 5.96 -6.86 3.90
CA ASP A 292 5.68 -6.20 2.63
C ASP A 292 6.23 -6.98 1.42
N SER A 293 7.45 -7.47 1.58
CA SER A 293 8.21 -8.24 0.63
C SER A 293 7.62 -9.63 0.41
N ALA A 294 7.08 -10.26 1.46
CA ALA A 294 6.35 -11.52 1.35
C ALA A 294 5.07 -11.34 0.52
N SER A 295 4.31 -10.28 0.78
CA SER A 295 3.11 -9.97 -0.01
C SER A 295 3.43 -9.69 -1.49
N PHE A 296 4.55 -9.02 -1.76
CA PHE A 296 5.02 -8.81 -3.13
C PHE A 296 5.37 -10.15 -3.81
N ASP A 297 6.14 -11.01 -3.14
CA ASP A 297 6.52 -12.34 -3.64
C ASP A 297 5.31 -13.21 -3.98
N GLU A 298 4.30 -13.24 -3.11
CA GLU A 298 3.08 -14.03 -3.30
C GLU A 298 2.26 -13.58 -4.52
N VAL A 299 2.23 -12.28 -4.79
CA VAL A 299 1.55 -11.75 -5.99
C VAL A 299 2.38 -12.03 -7.24
N VAL A 300 3.71 -11.86 -7.20
CA VAL A 300 4.59 -12.24 -8.33
C VAL A 300 4.44 -13.73 -8.66
N GLU A 301 4.46 -14.59 -7.66
CA GLU A 301 4.28 -16.03 -7.79
C GLU A 301 2.93 -16.36 -8.44
N LEU A 302 1.84 -15.73 -7.98
CA LEU A 302 0.51 -15.89 -8.57
C LEU A 302 0.51 -15.48 -10.05
N LEU A 303 1.04 -14.30 -10.38
CA LEU A 303 1.06 -13.78 -11.75
C LEU A 303 1.88 -14.68 -12.68
N ASN A 304 3.04 -15.14 -12.22
CA ASN A 304 3.93 -16.00 -12.99
C ASN A 304 3.30 -17.38 -13.23
N LEU A 305 2.81 -18.03 -12.17
CA LEU A 305 2.20 -19.36 -12.29
C LEU A 305 0.87 -19.32 -13.07
N ALA A 306 0.14 -18.20 -13.03
CA ALA A 306 -1.05 -17.99 -13.85
C ALA A 306 -0.73 -17.73 -15.34
N GLY A 307 0.54 -17.52 -15.71
CA GLY A 307 0.98 -17.57 -17.09
C GLY A 307 1.68 -16.33 -17.65
N ARG A 308 1.91 -15.29 -16.85
CA ARG A 308 2.79 -14.18 -17.25
C ARG A 308 4.24 -14.59 -17.10
N SER A 309 5.13 -14.05 -17.93
CA SER A 309 6.57 -14.22 -17.70
C SER A 309 6.99 -13.47 -16.43
N LEU A 310 8.08 -13.87 -15.79
CA LEU A 310 8.57 -13.17 -14.61
C LEU A 310 8.87 -11.68 -14.88
N PRO A 311 9.54 -11.28 -15.99
CA PRO A 311 9.68 -9.87 -16.34
C PRO A 311 8.35 -9.12 -16.51
N HIS A 312 7.32 -9.77 -17.07
CA HIS A 312 5.99 -9.18 -17.20
C HIS A 312 5.37 -8.89 -15.83
N ALA A 313 5.38 -9.88 -14.92
CA ALA A 313 4.87 -9.69 -13.56
C ALA A 313 5.60 -8.55 -12.82
N ILE A 314 6.93 -8.50 -12.93
CA ILE A 314 7.73 -7.43 -12.33
C ILE A 314 7.41 -6.06 -12.94
N MET A 315 7.28 -5.95 -14.27
CA MET A 315 6.94 -4.69 -14.95
C MET A 315 5.51 -4.20 -14.65
N MET A 316 4.59 -5.10 -14.30
CA MET A 316 3.25 -4.73 -13.83
C MET A 316 3.29 -4.15 -12.42
N MET A 317 4.05 -4.77 -11.52
CA MET A 317 4.07 -4.39 -10.10
C MET A 317 5.02 -3.22 -9.81
N ILE A 318 6.16 -3.14 -10.52
CA ILE A 318 7.15 -2.06 -10.45
C ILE A 318 7.29 -1.42 -11.84
N PRO A 319 6.27 -0.68 -12.32
CA PRO A 319 6.33 -0.04 -13.63
C PRO A 319 7.33 1.11 -13.65
N GLU A 320 7.99 1.29 -14.80
CA GLU A 320 8.75 2.51 -15.07
C GLU A 320 7.83 3.75 -14.99
N ALA A 321 8.38 4.91 -14.64
CA ALA A 321 7.63 6.16 -14.74
C ALA A 321 7.32 6.46 -16.20
N TRP A 322 6.08 6.31 -16.65
CA TRP A 322 5.73 6.40 -18.08
C TRP A 322 4.85 7.61 -18.39
N GLU A 323 4.06 8.06 -17.42
CA GLU A 323 2.98 9.04 -17.59
C GLU A 323 3.52 10.36 -18.16
N ASN A 324 4.59 10.88 -17.56
CA ASN A 324 5.20 12.17 -17.89
C ASN A 324 6.49 12.06 -18.73
N GLN A 325 6.76 10.92 -19.36
CA GLN A 325 7.96 10.71 -20.20
C GLN A 325 7.70 10.94 -21.72
N PRO A 326 7.93 12.13 -22.27
CA PRO A 326 7.53 12.45 -23.66
C PRO A 326 8.26 11.63 -24.74
N ASN A 327 9.46 11.12 -24.45
CA ASN A 327 10.30 10.41 -25.41
C ASN A 327 10.21 8.87 -25.29
N MET A 328 9.24 8.35 -24.53
CA MET A 328 9.01 6.91 -24.41
C MET A 328 8.42 6.36 -25.70
N ASP A 329 8.88 5.17 -26.10
CA ASP A 329 8.32 4.42 -27.23
C ASP A 329 6.78 4.25 -27.09
N PRO A 330 5.97 4.50 -28.14
CA PRO A 330 4.52 4.43 -28.05
C PRO A 330 3.97 3.06 -27.65
N ASP A 331 4.56 1.96 -28.13
CA ASP A 331 4.09 0.61 -27.80
C ASP A 331 4.39 0.29 -26.34
N ARG A 332 5.57 0.69 -25.85
CA ARG A 332 5.92 0.61 -24.43
C ARG A 332 4.98 1.44 -23.55
N ARG A 333 4.64 2.66 -23.98
CA ARG A 333 3.67 3.51 -23.27
C ARG A 333 2.29 2.84 -23.23
N ALA A 334 1.85 2.26 -24.34
CA ALA A 334 0.58 1.55 -24.42
C ALA A 334 0.55 0.33 -23.49
N PHE A 335 1.65 -0.43 -23.42
CA PHE A 335 1.79 -1.52 -22.45
C PHE A 335 1.57 -1.02 -21.01
N TYR A 336 2.28 0.03 -20.57
CA TYR A 336 2.14 0.52 -19.21
C TYR A 336 0.77 1.15 -18.93
N GLU A 337 0.21 1.90 -19.89
CA GLU A 337 -1.13 2.47 -19.76
C GLU A 337 -2.18 1.38 -19.57
N TYR A 338 -2.13 0.33 -20.38
CA TYR A 338 -3.06 -0.80 -20.29
C TYR A 338 -2.92 -1.54 -18.96
N HIS A 339 -1.70 -1.85 -18.51
CA HIS A 339 -1.51 -2.57 -17.25
C HIS A 339 -1.86 -1.72 -16.01
N SER A 340 -1.77 -0.39 -16.11
CA SER A 340 -2.19 0.52 -15.04
C SER A 340 -3.70 0.48 -14.73
N THR A 341 -4.52 -0.09 -15.62
CA THR A 341 -5.95 -0.31 -15.37
C THR A 341 -6.23 -1.59 -14.57
N MET A 342 -5.23 -2.46 -14.38
CA MET A 342 -5.37 -3.75 -13.69
C MET A 342 -4.63 -3.82 -12.36
N MET A 343 -3.54 -3.06 -12.24
CA MET A 343 -2.62 -3.15 -11.11
C MET A 343 -2.05 -1.77 -10.83
N GLU A 344 -2.24 -1.32 -9.61
CA GLU A 344 -1.53 -0.16 -9.08
C GLU A 344 -0.07 -0.52 -8.77
N ALA A 345 0.83 0.45 -8.90
CA ALA A 345 2.24 0.22 -8.59
C ALA A 345 2.41 -0.13 -7.10
N TRP A 346 3.30 -1.08 -6.82
CA TRP A 346 3.78 -1.38 -5.48
C TRP A 346 4.98 -0.46 -5.23
N ASP A 347 4.68 0.74 -4.74
CA ASP A 347 5.64 1.85 -4.66
C ASP A 347 6.46 1.80 -3.37
N GLY A 348 7.55 2.57 -3.37
CA GLY A 348 8.51 2.65 -2.28
C GLY A 348 9.94 2.32 -2.75
N PRO A 349 10.96 2.59 -1.91
CA PRO A 349 12.33 2.23 -2.23
C PRO A 349 12.43 0.73 -2.46
N ALA A 350 12.93 0.31 -3.61
CA ALA A 350 13.12 -1.10 -3.90
C ALA A 350 14.34 -1.32 -4.80
N ALA A 351 15.25 -2.17 -4.36
CA ALA A 351 16.11 -2.92 -5.26
C ALA A 351 15.69 -4.38 -5.16
N MET A 352 15.09 -4.88 -6.24
CA MET A 352 14.45 -6.18 -6.31
C MET A 352 15.29 -7.10 -7.17
N ALA A 353 15.80 -8.17 -6.58
CA ALA A 353 16.37 -9.29 -7.33
C ALA A 353 15.34 -10.41 -7.42
N PHE A 354 15.26 -11.09 -8.56
CA PHE A 354 14.23 -12.08 -8.82
C PHE A 354 14.73 -13.19 -9.72
N THR A 355 14.14 -14.38 -9.59
CA THR A 355 14.42 -15.52 -10.46
C THR A 355 13.26 -16.50 -10.46
N ASP A 356 13.06 -17.20 -11.57
CA ASP A 356 12.14 -18.34 -11.66
C ASP A 356 12.90 -19.68 -11.80
N GLY A 357 14.22 -19.66 -11.61
CA GLY A 357 15.10 -20.80 -11.82
C GLY A 357 15.68 -20.92 -13.23
N THR A 358 15.20 -20.17 -14.22
CA THR A 358 15.79 -20.10 -15.57
C THR A 358 16.31 -18.69 -15.85
N LEU A 359 15.43 -17.71 -15.67
CA LEU A 359 15.73 -16.30 -15.73
C LEU A 359 16.16 -15.80 -14.36
N VAL A 360 17.08 -14.86 -14.36
CA VAL A 360 17.53 -14.19 -13.15
C VAL A 360 17.78 -12.72 -13.44
N GLY A 361 17.24 -11.84 -12.62
CA GLY A 361 17.31 -10.41 -12.90
C GLY A 361 17.25 -9.55 -11.66
N ALA A 362 17.46 -8.27 -11.89
CA ALA A 362 17.29 -7.24 -10.88
C ALA A 362 16.73 -5.96 -11.50
N THR A 363 15.85 -5.29 -10.76
CA THR A 363 15.30 -3.97 -11.12
C THR A 363 15.32 -3.06 -9.90
N LEU A 364 15.24 -1.76 -10.16
CA LEU A 364 14.97 -0.76 -9.13
C LEU A 364 13.52 -0.30 -9.18
N ASP A 365 13.07 0.31 -8.10
CA ASP A 365 11.86 1.13 -8.08
C ASP A 365 11.95 2.28 -9.11
N ARG A 366 10.80 2.90 -9.39
CA ARG A 366 10.68 3.95 -10.41
C ARG A 366 11.58 5.17 -10.15
N ASN A 367 11.97 5.40 -8.90
CA ASN A 367 12.80 6.53 -8.46
C ASN A 367 14.28 6.11 -8.29
N GLY A 368 14.57 4.81 -8.23
CA GLY A 368 15.91 4.26 -8.01
C GLY A 368 16.49 4.62 -6.65
N LEU A 369 15.69 4.47 -5.59
CA LEU A 369 16.02 4.90 -4.23
C LEU A 369 17.01 3.96 -3.53
N ARG A 370 17.29 2.79 -4.11
CA ARG A 370 18.23 1.79 -3.58
C ARG A 370 19.36 1.49 -4.57
N PRO A 371 20.57 1.20 -4.07
CA PRO A 371 21.70 0.94 -4.94
C PRO A 371 21.61 -0.47 -5.55
N GLY A 372 22.01 -0.58 -6.81
CA GLY A 372 22.29 -1.84 -7.47
C GLY A 372 23.50 -1.69 -8.38
N ARG A 373 24.48 -2.57 -8.24
CA ARG A 373 25.73 -2.59 -9.01
C ARG A 373 25.90 -3.95 -9.64
N TYR A 374 26.52 -3.99 -10.82
CA TYR A 374 26.84 -5.24 -11.46
C TYR A 374 28.24 -5.24 -12.07
N LEU A 375 28.80 -6.43 -12.20
CA LEU A 375 29.99 -6.73 -12.98
C LEU A 375 29.77 -8.01 -13.80
N VAL A 376 30.50 -8.11 -14.90
CA VAL A 376 30.52 -9.27 -15.80
C VAL A 376 31.98 -9.58 -16.11
N THR A 377 32.36 -10.85 -16.06
CA THR A 377 33.71 -11.32 -16.42
C THR A 377 33.75 -11.91 -17.83
N ASP A 378 34.96 -12.03 -18.38
CA ASP A 378 35.25 -12.69 -19.66
C ASP A 378 34.87 -14.18 -19.68
N GLU A 379 34.98 -14.85 -18.53
CA GLU A 379 34.55 -16.24 -18.30
C GLU A 379 33.02 -16.39 -18.11
N GLY A 380 32.26 -15.30 -18.22
CA GLY A 380 30.80 -15.34 -18.14
C GLY A 380 30.24 -15.44 -16.72
N LEU A 381 30.99 -15.04 -15.69
CA LEU A 381 30.47 -14.84 -14.33
C LEU A 381 29.82 -13.46 -14.24
N ILE A 382 28.63 -13.41 -13.66
CA ILE A 382 27.86 -12.19 -13.44
C ILE A 382 27.60 -12.06 -11.95
N VAL A 383 27.92 -10.90 -11.38
CA VAL A 383 27.60 -10.56 -10.00
C VAL A 383 26.84 -9.24 -9.99
N VAL A 384 25.60 -9.27 -9.49
CA VAL A 384 24.75 -8.12 -9.25
C VAL A 384 24.50 -8.01 -7.75
N ALA A 385 24.79 -6.87 -7.13
CA ALA A 385 24.59 -6.74 -5.69
C ALA A 385 24.27 -5.31 -5.29
N SER A 386 23.81 -5.14 -4.05
CA SER A 386 23.59 -3.82 -3.46
C SER A 386 24.88 -2.99 -3.39
N GLU A 387 26.05 -3.64 -3.38
CA GLU A 387 27.37 -3.02 -3.40
C GLU A 387 28.30 -3.69 -4.42
N ILE A 388 29.36 -2.99 -4.81
CA ILE A 388 30.29 -3.50 -5.83
C ILE A 388 31.42 -4.37 -5.26
N GLY A 389 31.78 -4.17 -4.00
CA GLY A 389 32.94 -4.80 -3.35
C GLY A 389 32.63 -6.16 -2.72
N VAL A 390 31.51 -6.78 -3.07
CA VAL A 390 31.02 -8.01 -2.42
C VAL A 390 31.82 -9.26 -2.78
N TYR A 391 32.59 -9.24 -3.86
CA TYR A 391 33.39 -10.38 -4.27
C TYR A 391 34.70 -9.93 -4.92
N GLN A 392 35.81 -10.57 -4.54
CA GLN A 392 37.14 -10.22 -5.01
C GLN A 392 37.42 -10.88 -6.36
N ILE A 393 37.42 -10.08 -7.42
CA ILE A 393 37.73 -10.52 -8.79
C ILE A 393 38.99 -9.80 -9.28
N ASP A 394 39.84 -10.53 -10.01
CA ASP A 394 40.95 -9.93 -10.76
C ASP A 394 40.41 -8.89 -11.75
N PRO A 395 40.77 -7.59 -11.62
CA PRO A 395 40.31 -6.55 -12.53
C PRO A 395 40.57 -6.85 -14.01
N ALA A 396 41.58 -7.67 -14.34
CA ALA A 396 41.87 -8.06 -15.72
C ALA A 396 40.78 -8.91 -16.35
N LYS A 397 39.99 -9.65 -15.56
CA LYS A 397 38.88 -10.49 -16.03
C LYS A 397 37.57 -9.73 -16.24
N VAL A 398 37.46 -8.48 -15.75
CA VAL A 398 36.20 -7.72 -15.77
C VAL A 398 35.99 -7.09 -17.16
N VAL A 399 34.97 -7.55 -17.89
CA VAL A 399 34.63 -7.02 -19.22
C VAL A 399 33.58 -5.91 -19.16
N ARG A 400 32.70 -5.94 -18.17
CA ARG A 400 31.64 -4.92 -17.99
C ARG A 400 31.42 -4.64 -16.51
N LYS A 401 31.21 -3.37 -16.18
CA LYS A 401 30.87 -2.92 -14.83
C LYS A 401 29.85 -1.78 -14.93
N GLY A 402 28.81 -1.82 -14.11
CA GLY A 402 27.73 -0.86 -14.19
C GLY A 402 26.90 -0.72 -12.92
N ARG A 403 25.76 -0.05 -13.07
CA ARG A 403 24.74 0.13 -12.04
C ARG A 403 23.36 -0.12 -12.62
N LEU A 404 22.44 -0.58 -11.79
CA LEU A 404 21.02 -0.56 -12.11
C LEU A 404 20.55 0.90 -12.21
N GLN A 405 19.56 1.15 -13.05
CA GLN A 405 19.00 2.48 -13.30
C GLN A 405 17.49 2.43 -13.07
N PRO A 406 16.86 3.49 -12.52
CA PRO A 406 15.41 3.55 -12.39
C PRO A 406 14.74 3.24 -13.73
N GLY A 407 13.69 2.44 -13.68
CA GLY A 407 12.94 2.00 -14.87
C GLY A 407 13.61 0.90 -15.69
N LYS A 408 14.90 0.59 -15.52
CA LYS A 408 15.59 -0.46 -16.29
C LYS A 408 15.71 -1.78 -15.54
N MET A 409 15.59 -2.86 -16.30
CA MET A 409 15.79 -4.23 -15.85
C MET A 409 17.15 -4.76 -16.29
N PHE A 410 17.88 -5.41 -15.39
CA PHE A 410 19.02 -6.24 -15.73
C PHE A 410 18.57 -7.69 -15.71
N LEU A 411 18.68 -8.41 -16.82
CA LEU A 411 18.14 -9.76 -16.96
C LEU A 411 19.18 -10.70 -17.59
N VAL A 412 19.27 -11.91 -17.06
CA VAL A 412 20.15 -12.97 -17.54
C VAL A 412 19.32 -14.22 -17.75
N ASP A 413 19.47 -14.83 -18.92
CA ASP A 413 18.96 -16.15 -19.22
C ASP A 413 20.09 -17.17 -19.07
N THR A 414 20.01 -17.97 -18.02
CA THR A 414 21.03 -18.97 -17.70
C THR A 414 20.94 -20.23 -18.55
N GLU A 415 19.79 -20.45 -19.21
CA GLU A 415 19.58 -21.55 -20.14
C GLU A 415 20.10 -21.18 -21.53
N ALA A 416 19.77 -19.99 -22.04
CA ALA A 416 20.32 -19.47 -23.29
C ALA A 416 21.78 -18.99 -23.16
N GLY A 417 22.29 -18.83 -21.93
CA GLY A 417 23.66 -18.42 -21.66
C GLY A 417 23.96 -16.97 -22.08
N ARG A 418 23.02 -16.04 -21.89
CA ARG A 418 23.18 -14.64 -22.31
C ARG A 418 22.53 -13.63 -21.37
N ILE A 419 23.03 -12.40 -21.43
CA ILE A 419 22.37 -11.22 -20.84
C ILE A 419 21.32 -10.73 -21.84
N ILE A 420 20.10 -10.49 -21.38
CA ILE A 420 19.01 -9.90 -22.16
C ILE A 420 19.03 -8.39 -21.94
N ASP A 421 18.97 -7.61 -23.02
CA ASP A 421 18.94 -6.15 -22.91
C ASP A 421 17.57 -5.65 -22.43
N ASP A 422 17.57 -4.53 -21.68
CA ASP A 422 16.34 -3.89 -21.18
C ASP A 422 15.37 -3.54 -22.32
N GLU A 423 15.92 -3.04 -23.44
CA GLU A 423 15.12 -2.67 -24.60
C GLU A 423 14.51 -3.90 -25.29
N GLU A 424 15.23 -5.03 -25.30
CA GLU A 424 14.77 -6.29 -25.88
C GLU A 424 13.55 -6.84 -25.14
N VAL A 425 13.67 -7.02 -23.81
CA VAL A 425 12.57 -7.58 -23.00
C VAL A 425 11.34 -6.66 -22.98
N LYS A 426 11.54 -5.34 -22.93
CA LYS A 426 10.44 -4.38 -22.97
C LYS A 426 9.77 -4.32 -24.33
N ALA A 427 10.53 -4.41 -25.43
CA ALA A 427 9.95 -4.44 -26.76
C ALA A 427 9.14 -5.72 -26.98
N GLU A 428 9.63 -6.87 -26.53
CA GLU A 428 8.89 -8.13 -26.59
C GLU A 428 7.55 -8.04 -25.86
N LEU A 429 7.55 -7.51 -24.63
CA LEU A 429 6.32 -7.35 -23.84
C LEU A 429 5.38 -6.28 -24.39
N ALA A 430 5.93 -5.19 -24.94
CA ALA A 430 5.15 -4.18 -25.64
C ALA A 430 4.48 -4.73 -26.90
N GLN A 431 5.06 -5.75 -27.54
CA GLN A 431 4.52 -6.42 -28.73
C GLN A 431 3.71 -7.69 -28.41
N ALA A 432 3.70 -8.14 -27.16
CA ALA A 432 2.99 -9.35 -26.74
C ALA A 432 1.45 -9.25 -26.84
N GLY A 433 0.92 -8.04 -27.05
CA GLY A 433 -0.51 -7.81 -27.27
C GLY A 433 -0.76 -6.49 -27.99
N PRO A 434 -1.94 -6.31 -28.62
CA PRO A 434 -2.32 -5.07 -29.30
C PRO A 434 -2.80 -4.01 -28.30
N TRP A 435 -1.92 -3.62 -27.37
CA TRP A 435 -2.29 -2.79 -26.22
C TRP A 435 -2.89 -1.43 -26.61
N ALA A 436 -2.29 -0.78 -27.61
CA ALA A 436 -2.76 0.52 -28.11
C ALA A 436 -4.16 0.43 -28.71
N GLU A 437 -4.43 -0.62 -29.51
CA GLU A 437 -5.74 -0.86 -30.10
C GLU A 437 -6.82 -1.08 -29.02
N TRP A 438 -6.48 -1.82 -27.98
CA TRP A 438 -7.39 -2.06 -26.85
C TRP A 438 -7.69 -0.78 -26.08
N ILE A 439 -6.68 0.06 -25.82
CA ILE A 439 -6.87 1.35 -25.18
C ILE A 439 -7.75 2.25 -26.03
N ASP A 440 -7.42 2.43 -27.31
CA ASP A 440 -8.12 3.37 -28.18
C ASP A 440 -9.56 2.96 -28.47
N SER A 441 -9.85 1.65 -28.50
CA SER A 441 -11.20 1.13 -28.75
C SER A 441 -12.11 1.15 -27.51
N GLN A 442 -11.56 1.18 -26.29
CA GLN A 442 -12.34 0.97 -25.06
C GLN A 442 -12.32 2.15 -24.08
N ARG A 443 -11.27 2.97 -24.09
CA ARG A 443 -11.10 4.08 -23.14
C ARG A 443 -12.20 5.13 -23.32
N ILE A 444 -12.76 5.59 -22.20
CA ILE A 444 -13.73 6.69 -22.19
C ILE A 444 -13.00 7.98 -21.77
N SER A 445 -13.01 8.99 -22.64
CA SER A 445 -12.48 10.33 -22.36
C SER A 445 -13.60 11.34 -22.17
N PHE A 446 -13.46 12.26 -21.21
CA PHE A 446 -14.43 13.35 -21.02
C PHE A 446 -14.62 14.23 -22.26
N ALA A 447 -13.59 14.35 -23.11
CA ALA A 447 -13.66 15.13 -24.34
C ALA A 447 -14.64 14.54 -25.37
N ASP A 448 -14.91 13.24 -25.28
CA ASP A 448 -15.79 12.51 -26.19
C ASP A 448 -17.24 12.46 -25.67
N LEU A 449 -17.47 12.89 -24.42
CA LEU A 449 -18.79 12.91 -23.79
C LEU A 449 -19.50 14.25 -24.07
N PRO A 450 -20.84 14.25 -24.22
CA PRO A 450 -21.59 15.48 -24.44
C PRO A 450 -21.36 16.51 -23.32
N PRO A 451 -21.20 17.80 -23.65
CA PRO A 451 -21.07 18.86 -22.65
C PRO A 451 -22.35 18.98 -21.83
N ARG A 452 -22.23 19.45 -20.59
CA ARG A 452 -23.36 19.55 -19.64
C ARG A 452 -23.51 20.97 -19.11
N GLU A 453 -24.74 21.36 -18.82
CA GLU A 453 -25.03 22.71 -18.33
C GLU A 453 -24.52 22.91 -16.90
N HIS A 454 -23.88 24.06 -16.67
CA HIS A 454 -23.47 24.50 -15.34
C HIS A 454 -24.62 25.21 -14.63
N VAL A 455 -25.09 24.65 -13.52
CA VAL A 455 -26.19 25.21 -12.72
C VAL A 455 -25.63 26.26 -11.75
N LEU A 456 -26.17 27.48 -11.81
CA LEU A 456 -25.79 28.56 -10.88
C LEU A 456 -26.78 28.63 -9.71
N HIS A 457 -26.24 28.57 -8.49
CA HIS A 457 -27.03 28.76 -7.27
C HIS A 457 -26.95 30.21 -6.76
N SER A 458 -28.00 30.65 -6.06
CA SER A 458 -28.05 31.97 -5.43
C SER A 458 -27.11 32.05 -4.22
N ALA A 459 -26.58 33.24 -3.92
CA ALA A 459 -25.68 33.46 -2.77
C ALA A 459 -26.31 33.00 -1.44
N ALA A 460 -27.61 33.25 -1.24
CA ALA A 460 -28.34 32.78 -0.05
C ALA A 460 -28.37 31.24 0.05
N SER A 461 -28.50 30.53 -1.07
CA SER A 461 -28.46 29.07 -1.09
C SER A 461 -27.07 28.53 -0.79
N VAL A 462 -26.03 29.17 -1.32
CA VAL A 462 -24.62 28.82 -1.03
C VAL A 462 -24.31 29.06 0.45
N ALA A 463 -24.66 30.23 1.00
CA ALA A 463 -24.42 30.59 2.40
C ALA A 463 -25.09 29.64 3.39
N ARG A 464 -26.34 29.20 3.11
CA ARG A 464 -27.02 28.20 3.96
C ARG A 464 -26.29 26.87 3.96
N ARG A 465 -25.88 26.36 2.79
CA ARG A 465 -25.12 25.10 2.67
C ARG A 465 -23.75 25.21 3.33
N GLN A 466 -23.05 26.33 3.15
CA GLN A 466 -21.81 26.63 3.87
C GLN A 466 -21.98 26.46 5.39
N ARG A 467 -23.06 26.95 5.98
CA ARG A 467 -23.35 26.73 7.42
C ARG A 467 -23.62 25.28 7.75
N THR A 468 -24.40 24.57 6.93
CA THR A 468 -24.68 23.13 7.12
C THR A 468 -23.38 22.32 7.22
N PHE A 469 -22.38 22.65 6.39
CA PHE A 469 -21.07 21.99 6.37
C PHE A 469 -19.99 22.67 7.24
N GLY A 470 -20.38 23.65 8.06
CA GLY A 470 -19.49 24.30 9.04
C GLY A 470 -18.41 25.22 8.45
N TYR A 471 -18.62 25.82 7.29
CA TYR A 471 -17.70 26.80 6.71
C TYR A 471 -17.70 28.08 7.54
N THR A 472 -16.51 28.65 7.71
CA THR A 472 -16.28 29.92 8.41
C THR A 472 -15.80 31.01 7.45
N GLU A 473 -15.85 32.28 7.90
CA GLU A 473 -15.22 33.37 7.14
C GLU A 473 -13.70 33.16 7.00
N GLU A 474 -13.07 32.54 8.00
CA GLU A 474 -11.66 32.18 7.98
C GLU A 474 -11.35 31.18 6.86
N ASP A 475 -12.17 30.14 6.70
CA ASP A 475 -12.01 29.16 5.61
C ASP A 475 -12.11 29.80 4.23
N LEU A 476 -13.11 30.66 4.02
CA LEU A 476 -13.29 31.34 2.74
C LEU A 476 -12.08 32.24 2.42
N ARG A 477 -11.62 33.01 3.41
CA ARG A 477 -10.58 34.03 3.25
C ARG A 477 -9.16 33.46 3.19
N ILE A 478 -8.83 32.54 4.09
CA ILE A 478 -7.47 32.01 4.28
C ILE A 478 -7.24 30.78 3.42
N MET A 479 -8.27 29.95 3.19
CA MET A 479 -8.14 28.70 2.43
C MET A 479 -8.61 28.84 0.98
N LEU A 480 -9.89 29.11 0.75
CA LEU A 480 -10.47 29.07 -0.60
C LEU A 480 -10.02 30.21 -1.51
N ALA A 481 -9.98 31.45 -1.01
CA ALA A 481 -9.63 32.61 -1.84
C ALA A 481 -8.19 32.53 -2.40
N PRO A 482 -7.14 32.17 -1.62
CA PRO A 482 -5.80 31.99 -2.17
C PRO A 482 -5.71 30.86 -3.19
N MET A 483 -6.37 29.73 -2.93
CA MET A 483 -6.42 28.60 -3.88
C MET A 483 -7.09 29.00 -5.19
N ALA A 484 -8.22 29.72 -5.13
CA ALA A 484 -8.93 30.22 -6.30
C ALA A 484 -8.08 31.21 -7.11
N ARG A 485 -7.37 32.14 -6.45
CA ARG A 485 -6.53 33.15 -7.13
C ARG A 485 -5.29 32.55 -7.77
N THR A 486 -4.54 31.77 -7.01
CA THR A 486 -3.17 31.37 -7.39
C THR A 486 -3.07 29.96 -7.97
N GLY A 487 -4.06 29.10 -7.70
CA GLY A 487 -3.98 27.68 -8.00
C GLY A 487 -2.95 26.93 -7.15
N GLN A 488 -2.63 27.45 -5.97
CA GLN A 488 -1.72 26.86 -4.98
C GLN A 488 -2.36 26.90 -3.59
N GLU A 489 -1.98 25.94 -2.74
CA GLU A 489 -2.33 25.92 -1.32
C GLU A 489 -1.82 27.21 -0.63
N PRO A 490 -2.58 27.81 0.30
CA PRO A 490 -2.11 28.94 1.10
C PRO A 490 -0.89 28.57 1.95
N LEU A 491 0.01 29.53 2.17
CA LEU A 491 1.13 29.39 3.09
C LEU A 491 0.79 30.05 4.43
N GLY A 492 1.08 29.34 5.51
CA GLY A 492 1.01 29.81 6.90
C GLY A 492 2.38 29.79 7.58
N ALA A 493 2.44 30.29 8.80
CA ALA A 493 3.63 30.25 9.66
C ALA A 493 3.21 30.06 11.12
N MET A 494 4.17 29.70 11.99
CA MET A 494 3.98 29.23 13.38
C MET A 494 3.42 27.81 13.46
N GLY A 495 3.48 27.20 14.65
CA GLY A 495 2.92 25.88 14.92
C GLY A 495 1.42 25.96 15.23
N SER A 496 0.72 24.83 15.13
CA SER A 496 -0.65 24.72 15.63
C SER A 496 -0.64 24.73 17.16
N ASP A 497 -1.38 25.67 17.75
CA ASP A 497 -1.46 25.87 19.20
C ASP A 497 -2.91 25.86 19.72
N THR A 498 -3.83 25.38 18.89
CA THR A 498 -5.21 25.03 19.26
C THR A 498 -5.29 23.60 19.82
N PRO A 499 -6.34 23.23 20.57
CA PRO A 499 -6.54 21.87 21.04
C PRO A 499 -6.69 20.88 19.87
N ILE A 500 -6.19 19.65 20.06
CA ILE A 500 -6.51 18.55 19.15
C ILE A 500 -8.03 18.31 19.14
N ALA A 501 -8.57 17.78 18.05
CA ALA A 501 -10.01 17.74 17.81
C ALA A 501 -10.82 17.14 18.97
N VAL A 502 -10.35 16.01 19.52
CA VAL A 502 -11.00 15.31 20.64
C VAL A 502 -11.05 16.10 21.96
N LEU A 503 -10.21 17.13 22.12
CA LEU A 503 -10.19 18.01 23.30
C LEU A 503 -10.86 19.37 23.04
N SER A 504 -11.35 19.61 21.82
CA SER A 504 -12.01 20.86 21.46
C SER A 504 -13.42 20.94 22.08
N GLU A 505 -13.76 22.09 22.66
CA GLU A 505 -15.13 22.40 23.07
C GLU A 505 -16.02 22.82 21.89
N LYS A 506 -15.43 23.15 20.74
CA LYS A 506 -16.13 23.53 19.52
C LYS A 506 -16.27 22.33 18.59
N PRO A 507 -17.44 22.16 17.92
CA PRO A 507 -17.65 21.06 16.97
C PRO A 507 -16.57 21.03 15.88
N ARG A 508 -15.89 19.89 15.73
CA ARG A 508 -14.86 19.66 14.73
C ARG A 508 -15.41 18.88 13.55
N THR A 509 -14.69 18.92 12.44
CA THR A 509 -15.00 18.04 11.30
C THR A 509 -14.33 16.70 11.50
N LEU A 510 -14.90 15.63 10.95
CA LEU A 510 -14.30 14.29 11.06
C LEU A 510 -12.86 14.25 10.50
N PHE A 511 -12.54 15.09 9.52
CA PHE A 511 -11.19 15.21 8.96
C PHE A 511 -10.14 15.59 10.03
N ASP A 512 -10.52 16.42 11.02
CA ASP A 512 -9.61 16.93 12.06
C ASP A 512 -9.12 15.83 13.02
N TYR A 513 -9.77 14.68 13.03
CA TYR A 513 -9.37 13.53 13.85
C TYR A 513 -8.29 12.67 13.18
N PHE A 514 -7.86 13.01 11.96
CA PHE A 514 -6.83 12.27 11.23
C PHE A 514 -5.58 13.13 11.04
N THR A 515 -4.42 12.53 11.26
CA THR A 515 -3.12 13.15 11.00
C THR A 515 -2.42 12.44 9.85
N GLN A 516 -1.83 13.20 8.92
CA GLN A 516 -1.07 12.65 7.79
C GLN A 516 0.19 11.94 8.30
N GLN A 517 0.39 10.69 7.88
CA GLN A 517 1.67 10.01 8.06
C GLN A 517 2.72 10.58 7.10
N PHE A 518 3.99 10.42 7.45
CA PHE A 518 5.10 10.85 6.62
C PHE A 518 6.33 9.98 6.85
N ALA A 519 7.20 9.95 5.85
CA ALA A 519 8.38 9.10 5.82
C ALA A 519 9.46 9.64 6.75
N GLN A 520 10.04 8.76 7.57
CA GLN A 520 11.21 9.07 8.38
C GLN A 520 12.11 7.84 8.43
N VAL A 521 13.40 8.04 8.13
CA VAL A 521 14.51 7.06 8.19
C VAL A 521 14.37 5.88 7.21
N THR A 522 13.29 5.12 7.37
CA THR A 522 12.97 3.85 6.71
C THR A 522 12.78 3.98 5.20
N ASN A 523 12.06 5.02 4.77
CA ASN A 523 11.98 5.45 3.38
C ASN A 523 12.10 6.98 3.25
N PRO A 524 12.63 7.52 2.14
CA PRO A 524 12.72 8.96 1.91
C PRO A 524 11.42 9.54 1.33
N PRO A 525 11.06 10.79 1.66
CA PRO A 525 10.02 11.52 0.93
C PRO A 525 10.51 11.91 -0.48
N LEU A 526 9.56 12.21 -1.37
CA LEU A 526 9.80 12.63 -2.76
C LEU A 526 9.61 14.15 -2.92
N ASP A 527 10.41 14.79 -3.77
CA ASP A 527 10.21 16.19 -4.16
C ASP A 527 9.18 16.30 -5.30
N SER A 528 7.91 16.50 -4.95
CA SER A 528 6.80 16.61 -5.91
C SER A 528 6.89 17.76 -6.92
N ILE A 529 7.88 18.65 -6.80
CA ILE A 529 8.11 19.75 -7.75
C ILE A 529 9.29 19.43 -8.66
N ARG A 530 10.43 19.01 -8.10
CA ARG A 530 11.66 18.76 -8.87
C ARG A 530 11.64 17.39 -9.56
N GLU A 531 10.91 16.43 -8.98
CA GLU A 531 10.80 15.05 -9.45
C GLU A 531 9.39 14.81 -10.02
N GLU A 532 8.72 15.83 -10.57
CA GLU A 532 7.35 15.71 -11.13
C GLU A 532 7.25 14.62 -12.22
N ILE A 533 8.35 14.33 -12.94
CA ILE A 533 8.40 13.34 -14.01
C ILE A 533 8.09 11.91 -13.54
N VAL A 534 8.36 11.58 -12.28
CA VAL A 534 8.06 10.27 -11.69
C VAL A 534 6.70 10.24 -10.99
N THR A 535 5.98 11.35 -10.95
CA THR A 535 4.67 11.44 -10.27
C THR A 535 3.49 11.33 -11.22
N SER A 536 2.34 10.87 -10.72
CA SER A 536 1.10 10.83 -11.52
C SER A 536 -0.15 11.01 -10.68
N MET A 537 -1.03 11.91 -11.14
CA MET A 537 -2.41 12.09 -10.63
C MET A 537 -3.46 11.48 -11.57
N ARG A 538 -3.01 10.81 -12.65
CA ARG A 538 -3.88 10.16 -13.63
C ARG A 538 -4.42 8.85 -13.05
N ARG A 539 -5.69 8.53 -13.35
CA ARG A 539 -6.32 7.26 -12.95
C ARG A 539 -7.45 6.85 -13.89
N GLY A 540 -7.74 5.56 -14.01
CA GLY A 540 -8.96 5.04 -14.60
C GLY A 540 -10.07 4.83 -13.57
N LEU A 541 -11.30 5.20 -13.92
CA LEU A 541 -12.50 4.97 -13.13
C LEU A 541 -13.42 3.98 -13.85
N GLY A 542 -13.84 2.95 -13.14
CA GLY A 542 -14.78 1.96 -13.62
C GLY A 542 -14.56 0.62 -12.92
N PRO A 543 -15.23 -0.44 -13.40
CA PRO A 543 -14.98 -1.80 -12.96
C PRO A 543 -13.59 -2.25 -13.40
N GLU A 544 -12.94 -3.03 -12.55
CA GLU A 544 -11.73 -3.78 -12.83
C GLU A 544 -12.09 -5.25 -13.06
N ARG A 545 -11.30 -5.91 -13.91
CA ARG A 545 -11.54 -7.28 -14.37
C ARG A 545 -10.49 -8.24 -13.80
N ASN A 546 -10.64 -9.52 -14.13
CA ASN A 546 -9.76 -10.59 -13.67
C ASN A 546 -8.28 -10.26 -13.95
N LEU A 547 -7.53 -10.01 -12.86
CA LEU A 547 -6.11 -9.69 -12.88
C LEU A 547 -5.26 -10.70 -13.67
N LEU A 548 -5.66 -11.98 -13.74
CA LEU A 548 -4.87 -13.04 -14.36
C LEU A 548 -5.09 -13.20 -15.86
N SER A 549 -5.93 -12.34 -16.45
CA SER A 549 -6.23 -12.31 -17.89
C SER A 549 -5.86 -10.96 -18.50
N ALA A 550 -5.83 -10.89 -19.83
CA ALA A 550 -5.68 -9.65 -20.57
C ALA A 550 -6.66 -9.64 -21.73
N THR A 551 -7.62 -8.71 -21.70
CA THR A 551 -8.66 -8.55 -22.72
C THR A 551 -8.89 -7.05 -23.01
N PRO A 552 -9.46 -6.68 -24.18
CA PRO A 552 -9.76 -5.28 -24.48
C PRO A 552 -10.55 -4.59 -23.38
N GLU A 553 -11.54 -5.26 -22.81
CA GLU A 553 -12.48 -4.69 -21.85
C GLU A 553 -11.84 -4.26 -20.52
N HIS A 554 -10.58 -4.61 -20.26
CA HIS A 554 -9.81 -4.06 -19.14
C HIS A 554 -9.51 -2.56 -19.32
N ALA A 555 -9.49 -2.06 -20.56
CA ALA A 555 -9.31 -0.65 -20.87
C ALA A 555 -10.62 0.15 -20.87
N HIS A 556 -11.77 -0.49 -20.62
CA HIS A 556 -13.09 0.15 -20.58
C HIS A 556 -13.32 0.93 -19.28
N GLN A 557 -12.60 2.04 -19.14
CA GLN A 557 -12.63 2.92 -17.97
C GLN A 557 -12.66 4.39 -18.39
N VAL A 558 -13.27 5.22 -17.54
CA VAL A 558 -13.22 6.68 -17.65
C VAL A 558 -11.87 7.15 -17.13
N VAL A 559 -11.01 7.61 -18.03
CA VAL A 559 -9.69 8.09 -17.64
C VAL A 559 -9.77 9.54 -17.20
N VAL A 560 -9.39 9.79 -15.94
CA VAL A 560 -9.30 11.12 -15.38
C VAL A 560 -7.84 11.55 -15.27
N PRO A 561 -7.46 12.73 -15.79
CA PRO A 561 -6.10 13.24 -15.62
C PRO A 561 -5.82 13.65 -14.16
N PHE A 562 -6.87 13.79 -13.37
CA PHE A 562 -6.82 14.28 -12.00
C PHE A 562 -8.03 13.73 -11.24
N PRO A 563 -7.89 13.33 -9.97
CA PRO A 563 -8.98 12.74 -9.20
C PRO A 563 -10.01 13.78 -8.73
N ILE A 564 -9.74 15.08 -8.89
CA ILE A 564 -10.67 16.16 -8.53
C ILE A 564 -11.34 16.66 -9.80
N ILE A 565 -12.65 16.49 -9.88
CA ILE A 565 -13.47 16.75 -11.05
C ILE A 565 -14.45 17.91 -10.81
N ASP A 566 -14.76 18.65 -11.86
CA ASP A 566 -15.77 19.71 -11.79
C ASP A 566 -17.21 19.16 -11.93
N ASN A 567 -18.20 20.06 -11.82
CA ASN A 567 -19.61 19.69 -11.90
C ASN A 567 -20.03 19.20 -13.29
N GLU A 568 -19.35 19.68 -14.35
CA GLU A 568 -19.62 19.24 -15.72
C GLU A 568 -19.18 17.78 -15.88
N GLN A 569 -17.96 17.46 -15.45
CA GLN A 569 -17.41 16.12 -15.46
C GLN A 569 -18.22 15.14 -14.60
N LEU A 570 -18.66 15.55 -13.40
CA LEU A 570 -19.56 14.73 -12.58
C LEU A 570 -20.89 14.45 -13.31
N SER A 571 -21.47 15.47 -13.95
CA SER A 571 -22.69 15.32 -14.74
C SER A 571 -22.48 14.40 -15.94
N GLN A 572 -21.32 14.45 -16.60
CA GLN A 572 -20.97 13.51 -17.67
C GLN A 572 -20.95 12.07 -17.16
N ILE A 573 -20.33 11.80 -16.00
CA ILE A 573 -20.31 10.47 -15.38
C ILE A 573 -21.73 9.99 -15.07
N LEU A 574 -22.56 10.83 -14.41
CA LEU A 574 -23.93 10.50 -14.01
C LEU A 574 -24.82 10.01 -15.18
N HIS A 575 -24.51 10.40 -16.41
CA HIS A 575 -25.29 10.04 -17.59
C HIS A 575 -24.66 8.95 -18.45
N LEU A 576 -23.62 8.28 -17.96
CA LEU A 576 -23.07 7.10 -18.63
C LEU A 576 -24.10 5.96 -18.61
N THR A 577 -24.17 5.24 -19.74
CA THR A 577 -25.03 4.09 -19.93
C THR A 577 -24.22 2.91 -20.44
N HIS A 578 -24.65 1.69 -20.10
CA HIS A 578 -24.16 0.47 -20.74
C HIS A 578 -24.63 0.40 -22.21
N SER A 579 -24.09 -0.57 -22.95
CA SER A 579 -24.41 -0.79 -24.37
C SER A 579 -25.88 -1.13 -24.64
N ASP A 580 -26.58 -1.67 -23.63
CA ASP A 580 -28.02 -1.97 -23.66
C ASP A 580 -28.91 -0.77 -23.29
N GLY A 581 -28.30 0.39 -22.98
CA GLY A 581 -28.98 1.60 -22.55
C GLY A 581 -29.30 1.67 -21.06
N ALA A 582 -28.96 0.64 -20.26
CA ALA A 582 -29.13 0.69 -18.82
C ALA A 582 -28.20 1.75 -18.20
N PRO A 583 -28.62 2.46 -17.13
CA PRO A 583 -27.75 3.40 -16.44
C PRO A 583 -26.51 2.69 -15.89
N ALA A 584 -25.32 3.21 -16.21
CA ALA A 584 -24.07 2.70 -15.65
C ALA A 584 -23.76 3.30 -14.28
N THR A 585 -24.63 4.17 -13.75
CA THR A 585 -24.40 4.91 -12.51
C THR A 585 -25.60 4.83 -11.57
N ARG A 586 -25.32 4.87 -10.27
CA ARG A 586 -26.31 4.99 -9.21
C ARG A 586 -25.87 6.06 -8.22
N ARG A 587 -26.76 7.00 -7.92
CA ARG A 587 -26.54 7.99 -6.86
C ARG A 587 -27.07 7.45 -5.54
N LEU A 588 -26.22 7.44 -4.52
CA LEU A 588 -26.55 7.10 -3.14
C LEU A 588 -26.63 8.38 -2.31
N SER A 589 -27.78 8.60 -1.66
CA SER A 589 -28.05 9.82 -0.89
C SER A 589 -27.47 9.69 0.51
N GLY A 590 -26.33 10.33 0.76
CA GLY A 590 -25.66 10.39 2.06
C GLY A 590 -26.32 11.37 3.02
N LEU A 591 -27.62 11.25 3.24
CA LEU A 591 -28.41 12.08 4.15
C LEU A 591 -29.12 11.20 5.17
N TYR A 592 -29.15 11.62 6.45
CA TYR A 592 -29.84 10.90 7.51
C TYR A 592 -30.82 11.79 8.29
N PRO A 593 -31.89 11.22 8.88
CA PRO A 593 -32.80 11.96 9.75
C PRO A 593 -32.09 12.45 11.02
N VAL A 594 -31.84 13.76 11.12
CA VAL A 594 -31.04 14.33 12.22
C VAL A 594 -31.70 14.14 13.60
N SER A 595 -33.02 14.05 13.65
CA SER A 595 -33.76 13.82 14.89
C SER A 595 -33.55 12.44 15.51
N GLY A 596 -33.04 11.47 14.72
CA GLY A 596 -32.80 10.10 15.17
C GLY A 596 -31.42 9.88 15.80
N GLY A 597 -30.57 10.91 15.82
CA GLY A 597 -29.24 10.87 16.43
C GLY A 597 -28.31 9.83 15.82
N ALA A 598 -27.31 9.41 16.59
CA ALA A 598 -26.27 8.46 16.16
C ALA A 598 -26.80 7.12 15.63
N GLN A 599 -27.92 6.63 16.17
CA GLN A 599 -28.53 5.40 15.67
C GLN A 599 -29.07 5.57 14.25
N ALA A 600 -29.75 6.69 13.95
CA ALA A 600 -30.23 6.95 12.60
C ALA A 600 -29.07 7.14 11.60
N LEU A 601 -27.95 7.71 12.05
CA LEU A 601 -26.72 7.78 11.25
C LEU A 601 -26.18 6.38 10.95
N ALA A 602 -26.07 5.50 11.96
CA ALA A 602 -25.62 4.11 11.78
C ALA A 602 -26.55 3.31 10.85
N ASP A 603 -27.86 3.39 11.07
CA ASP A 603 -28.87 2.68 10.27
C ASP A 603 -28.85 3.16 8.81
N CYS A 604 -28.65 4.46 8.59
CA CYS A 604 -28.49 5.02 7.25
C CYS A 604 -27.23 4.50 6.56
N LEU A 605 -26.08 4.44 7.26
CA LEU A 605 -24.85 3.85 6.71
C LEU A 605 -25.06 2.38 6.33
N ALA A 606 -25.69 1.59 7.19
CA ALA A 606 -26.01 0.19 6.91
C ALA A 606 -26.94 0.04 5.69
N THR A 607 -27.93 0.93 5.56
CA THR A 607 -28.85 0.97 4.41
C THR A 607 -28.09 1.30 3.12
N LEU A 608 -27.21 2.29 3.15
CA LEU A 608 -26.40 2.68 2.00
C LEU A 608 -25.41 1.59 1.57
N CYS A 609 -24.86 0.82 2.52
CA CYS A 609 -24.07 -0.36 2.21
C CYS A 609 -24.91 -1.43 1.47
N ALA A 610 -26.14 -1.69 1.92
CA ALA A 610 -27.05 -2.62 1.24
C ALA A 610 -27.49 -2.09 -0.15
N GLU A 611 -27.71 -0.79 -0.30
CA GLU A 611 -27.98 -0.17 -1.61
C GLU A 611 -26.77 -0.26 -2.55
N ALA A 612 -25.55 -0.15 -2.02
CA ALA A 612 -24.33 -0.37 -2.79
C ALA A 612 -24.24 -1.82 -3.29
N ASP A 613 -24.56 -2.82 -2.45
CA ASP A 613 -24.61 -4.23 -2.86
C ASP A 613 -25.67 -4.46 -3.95
N ALA A 614 -26.86 -3.87 -3.80
CA ALA A 614 -27.92 -3.96 -4.81
C ALA A 614 -27.48 -3.32 -6.14
N ALA A 615 -26.80 -2.18 -6.09
CA ALA A 615 -26.28 -1.52 -7.28
C ALA A 615 -25.17 -2.35 -7.97
N VAL A 616 -24.30 -3.03 -7.20
CA VAL A 616 -23.34 -3.99 -7.74
C VAL A 616 -24.08 -5.14 -8.45
N ALA A 617 -25.11 -5.71 -7.83
CA ALA A 617 -25.92 -6.77 -8.41
C ALA A 617 -26.65 -6.34 -9.71
N ASP A 618 -27.03 -5.07 -9.80
CA ASP A 618 -27.59 -4.43 -10.99
C ASP A 618 -26.52 -4.13 -12.08
N ASN A 619 -25.26 -4.52 -11.88
CA ASN A 619 -24.10 -4.23 -12.75
C ASN A 619 -23.78 -2.73 -12.93
N VAL A 620 -24.13 -1.88 -11.95
CA VAL A 620 -23.78 -0.46 -11.97
C VAL A 620 -22.26 -0.31 -11.88
N ALA A 621 -21.65 0.47 -12.77
CA ALA A 621 -20.20 0.70 -12.80
C ALA A 621 -19.73 1.83 -11.85
N PHE A 622 -20.58 2.83 -11.58
CA PHE A 622 -20.23 4.00 -10.78
C PHE A 622 -21.25 4.28 -9.67
N LEU A 623 -20.77 4.35 -8.43
CA LEU A 623 -21.56 4.80 -7.28
C LEU A 623 -21.22 6.25 -6.98
N ILE A 624 -22.22 7.13 -7.10
CA ILE A 624 -22.09 8.55 -6.77
C ILE A 624 -22.57 8.76 -5.34
N LEU A 625 -21.63 8.93 -4.42
CA LEU A 625 -21.90 9.17 -3.00
C LEU A 625 -22.10 10.67 -2.80
N SER A 626 -23.32 11.09 -2.48
CA SER A 626 -23.69 12.50 -2.48
C SER A 626 -24.23 12.96 -1.13
N ASP A 627 -23.62 14.00 -0.56
CA ASP A 627 -24.14 14.72 0.62
C ASP A 627 -25.02 15.95 0.27
N ARG A 628 -25.28 16.18 -1.03
CA ARG A 628 -26.12 17.28 -1.53
C ARG A 628 -27.57 17.12 -1.04
N ASP A 629 -28.30 18.23 -1.07
CA ASP A 629 -29.75 18.32 -0.82
C ASP A 629 -30.18 18.10 0.65
N SER A 630 -29.25 18.30 1.58
CA SER A 630 -29.59 18.48 3.00
C SER A 630 -30.65 19.56 3.18
N ASN A 631 -31.59 19.30 4.08
CA ASN A 631 -32.72 20.17 4.40
C ASN A 631 -32.96 20.15 5.92
N HIS A 632 -34.01 20.81 6.41
CA HIS A 632 -34.29 20.94 7.84
C HIS A 632 -34.51 19.63 8.63
N GLU A 633 -34.81 18.52 7.96
CA GLU A 633 -35.00 17.20 8.60
C GLU A 633 -33.79 16.27 8.37
N GLN A 634 -33.07 16.49 7.27
CA GLN A 634 -32.03 15.59 6.78
C GLN A 634 -30.65 16.26 6.86
N ALA A 635 -29.79 15.73 7.72
CA ALA A 635 -28.40 16.16 7.85
C ALA A 635 -27.49 15.37 6.91
N PRO A 636 -26.43 15.98 6.35
CA PRO A 636 -25.47 15.26 5.53
C PRO A 636 -24.63 14.33 6.41
N ILE A 637 -24.41 13.10 5.97
CA ILE A 637 -23.39 12.22 6.54
C ILE A 637 -22.02 12.83 6.21
N PRO A 638 -21.08 12.95 7.17
CA PRO A 638 -19.71 13.39 6.87
C PRO A 638 -19.12 12.58 5.71
N SER A 639 -18.62 13.25 4.67
CA SER A 639 -18.28 12.58 3.42
C SER A 639 -17.20 11.51 3.58
N LEU A 640 -16.26 11.74 4.51
CA LEU A 640 -15.22 10.78 4.88
C LEU A 640 -15.78 9.50 5.51
N LEU A 641 -16.78 9.62 6.39
CA LEU A 641 -17.46 8.46 6.97
C LEU A 641 -18.24 7.69 5.91
N LEU A 642 -18.96 8.41 5.05
CA LEU A 642 -19.77 7.84 3.98
C LEU A 642 -18.92 7.00 3.00
N VAL A 643 -17.84 7.58 2.46
CA VAL A 643 -17.00 6.87 1.50
C VAL A 643 -16.28 5.69 2.15
N SER A 644 -15.78 5.87 3.38
CA SER A 644 -15.00 4.83 4.06
C SER A 644 -15.87 3.64 4.44
N ALA A 645 -17.08 3.88 4.97
CA ALA A 645 -18.03 2.82 5.31
C ALA A 645 -18.37 1.94 4.08
N ILE A 646 -18.73 2.58 2.96
CA ILE A 646 -19.07 1.85 1.72
C ILE A 646 -17.83 1.18 1.13
N HIS A 647 -16.67 1.84 1.13
CA HIS A 647 -15.42 1.28 0.62
C HIS A 647 -15.04 -0.01 1.35
N HIS A 648 -15.01 0.02 2.68
CA HIS A 648 -14.66 -1.13 3.49
C HIS A 648 -15.72 -2.23 3.43
N HIS A 649 -17.00 -1.88 3.39
CA HIS A 649 -18.08 -2.84 3.16
C HIS A 649 -17.88 -3.61 1.84
N LEU A 650 -17.67 -2.90 0.73
CA LEU A 650 -17.44 -3.52 -0.57
C LEU A 650 -16.14 -4.34 -0.64
N ILE A 651 -15.09 -3.98 0.14
CA ILE A 651 -13.89 -4.82 0.27
C ILE A 651 -14.24 -6.13 1.00
N ARG A 652 -15.00 -6.05 2.10
CA ARG A 652 -15.41 -7.23 2.88
C ARG A 652 -16.32 -8.17 2.07
N GLN A 653 -17.15 -7.62 1.20
CA GLN A 653 -17.98 -8.39 0.25
C GLN A 653 -17.23 -8.83 -1.03
N GLU A 654 -15.94 -8.49 -1.15
CA GLU A 654 -15.13 -8.74 -2.35
C GLU A 654 -15.77 -8.20 -3.66
N SER A 655 -16.54 -7.12 -3.56
CA SER A 655 -17.24 -6.47 -4.68
C SER A 655 -16.64 -5.12 -5.08
N ARG A 656 -15.69 -4.59 -4.30
CA ARG A 656 -15.09 -3.26 -4.53
C ARG A 656 -14.45 -3.07 -5.91
N MET A 657 -13.94 -4.13 -6.54
CA MET A 657 -13.40 -4.08 -7.90
C MET A 657 -14.46 -3.86 -8.99
N GLN A 658 -15.73 -4.14 -8.70
CA GLN A 658 -16.79 -4.08 -9.71
C GLN A 658 -17.33 -2.67 -9.91
N VAL A 659 -17.01 -1.73 -9.02
CA VAL A 659 -17.58 -0.38 -9.01
C VAL A 659 -16.52 0.67 -8.69
N SER A 660 -16.70 1.88 -9.21
CA SER A 660 -15.93 3.05 -8.79
C SER A 660 -16.77 3.98 -7.92
N LEU A 661 -16.15 4.49 -6.85
CA LEU A 661 -16.78 5.45 -5.94
C LEU A 661 -16.43 6.87 -6.37
N VAL A 662 -17.43 7.69 -6.67
CA VAL A 662 -17.27 9.13 -6.95
C VAL A 662 -17.97 9.90 -5.84
N VAL A 663 -17.27 10.79 -5.17
CA VAL A 663 -17.79 11.52 -4.01
C VAL A 663 -18.20 12.93 -4.45
N GLU A 664 -19.49 13.23 -4.39
CA GLU A 664 -20.04 14.57 -4.53
C GLU A 664 -20.25 15.16 -3.13
N THR A 665 -19.45 16.17 -2.77
CA THR A 665 -19.41 16.62 -1.37
C THR A 665 -19.34 18.12 -1.15
N GLY A 666 -20.02 18.55 -0.08
CA GLY A 666 -20.01 19.90 0.44
C GLY A 666 -18.95 20.19 1.50
N ASP A 667 -18.40 19.21 2.23
CA ASP A 667 -17.49 19.47 3.36
C ASP A 667 -16.00 19.65 2.97
N VAL A 668 -15.62 19.30 1.74
CA VAL A 668 -14.25 19.48 1.23
C VAL A 668 -13.96 20.94 0.91
N ARG A 669 -13.00 21.51 1.64
CA ARG A 669 -12.48 22.87 1.43
C ARG A 669 -10.96 22.99 1.63
N GLU A 670 -10.31 21.92 2.08
CA GLU A 670 -8.87 21.87 2.32
C GLU A 670 -8.23 20.72 1.54
N VAL A 671 -6.92 20.87 1.30
CA VAL A 671 -6.10 19.82 0.68
C VAL A 671 -6.18 18.52 1.47
N HIS A 672 -6.16 18.61 2.81
CA HIS A 672 -6.22 17.45 3.70
C HIS A 672 -7.51 16.65 3.52
N HIS A 673 -8.65 17.31 3.34
CA HIS A 673 -9.95 16.66 3.15
C HIS A 673 -9.95 15.83 1.86
N ALA A 674 -9.46 16.41 0.76
CA ALA A 674 -9.33 15.71 -0.51
C ALA A 674 -8.39 14.49 -0.41
N ALA A 675 -7.26 14.64 0.29
CA ALA A 675 -6.30 13.56 0.48
C ALA A 675 -6.87 12.41 1.33
N LEU A 676 -7.69 12.69 2.34
CA LEU A 676 -8.36 11.68 3.16
C LEU A 676 -9.39 10.90 2.32
N LEU A 677 -10.26 11.59 1.57
CA LEU A 677 -11.27 10.92 0.76
C LEU A 677 -10.67 9.97 -0.27
N ILE A 678 -9.59 10.38 -0.95
CA ILE A 678 -8.86 9.51 -1.88
C ILE A 678 -8.19 8.34 -1.13
N GLY A 679 -7.54 8.64 0.01
CA GLY A 679 -6.86 7.64 0.85
C GLY A 679 -7.81 6.57 1.42
N TYR A 680 -9.09 6.88 1.59
CA TYR A 680 -10.15 5.98 2.05
C TYR A 680 -11.08 5.47 0.93
N GLY A 681 -10.65 5.59 -0.34
CA GLY A 681 -11.23 4.80 -1.43
C GLY A 681 -12.08 5.57 -2.45
N ALA A 682 -12.13 6.91 -2.39
CA ALA A 682 -12.71 7.71 -3.47
C ALA A 682 -11.88 7.56 -4.76
N GLY A 683 -12.53 7.17 -5.85
CA GLY A 683 -11.94 7.16 -7.18
C GLY A 683 -11.83 8.57 -7.77
N ALA A 684 -12.88 9.38 -7.60
CA ALA A 684 -12.90 10.79 -7.93
C ALA A 684 -13.71 11.60 -6.92
N LEU A 685 -13.42 12.91 -6.87
CA LEU A 685 -13.98 13.85 -5.92
C LEU A 685 -14.52 15.09 -6.64
N ASN A 686 -15.76 15.44 -6.35
CA ASN A 686 -16.40 16.67 -6.78
C ASN A 686 -16.70 17.55 -5.55
N PRO A 687 -15.82 18.52 -5.21
CA PRO A 687 -16.00 19.42 -4.07
C PRO A 687 -16.95 20.56 -4.46
N TYR A 688 -18.23 20.24 -4.71
CA TYR A 688 -19.16 21.17 -5.34
C TYR A 688 -19.32 22.48 -4.57
N LEU A 689 -19.39 22.40 -3.23
CA LEU A 689 -19.66 23.59 -2.42
C LEU A 689 -18.46 24.54 -2.38
N ALA A 690 -17.24 24.02 -2.40
CA ALA A 690 -16.05 24.87 -2.50
C ALA A 690 -16.00 25.60 -3.84
N MET A 691 -16.37 24.93 -4.94
CA MET A 691 -16.47 25.55 -6.27
C MET A 691 -17.56 26.63 -6.29
N GLU A 692 -18.77 26.31 -5.80
CA GLU A 692 -19.86 27.28 -5.71
C GLU A 692 -19.51 28.47 -4.78
N SER A 693 -18.72 28.23 -3.73
CA SER A 693 -18.24 29.27 -2.81
C SER A 693 -17.31 30.26 -3.50
N VAL A 694 -16.30 29.78 -4.24
CA VAL A 694 -15.37 30.67 -4.95
C VAL A 694 -16.07 31.43 -6.09
N GLU A 695 -17.07 30.82 -6.74
CA GLU A 695 -17.92 31.50 -7.72
C GLU A 695 -18.78 32.60 -7.06
N SER A 696 -19.33 32.35 -5.85
CA SER A 696 -20.06 33.38 -5.09
C SER A 696 -19.15 34.54 -4.68
N MET A 697 -17.93 34.25 -4.20
CA MET A 697 -16.95 35.28 -3.81
C MET A 697 -16.56 36.21 -4.97
N ILE A 698 -16.55 35.70 -6.20
CA ILE A 698 -16.33 36.54 -7.39
C ILE A 698 -17.55 37.41 -7.69
N ARG A 699 -18.75 36.82 -7.67
CA ARG A 699 -20.00 37.56 -7.92
C ARG A 699 -20.23 38.68 -6.91
N GLU A 700 -19.83 38.46 -5.67
CA GLU A 700 -19.93 39.44 -4.57
C GLU A 700 -18.77 40.45 -4.55
N GLY A 701 -17.80 40.34 -5.45
CA GLY A 701 -16.69 41.27 -5.59
C GLY A 701 -15.57 41.11 -4.56
N TYR A 702 -15.50 39.99 -3.84
CA TYR A 702 -14.40 39.67 -2.92
C TYR A 702 -13.12 39.25 -3.68
N ILE A 703 -13.29 38.54 -4.80
CA ILE A 703 -12.24 38.21 -5.76
C ILE A 703 -12.58 38.95 -7.06
N THR A 704 -11.70 39.83 -7.52
CA THR A 704 -11.98 40.73 -8.66
C THR A 704 -11.03 40.56 -9.83
N ASP A 705 -9.93 39.81 -9.62
CA ASP A 705 -8.79 39.68 -10.52
C ASP A 705 -8.91 38.51 -11.52
N ILE A 706 -9.89 37.63 -11.35
CA ILE A 706 -10.06 36.42 -12.16
C ILE A 706 -11.54 36.09 -12.42
N THR A 707 -11.80 35.29 -13.47
CA THR A 707 -13.15 34.83 -13.83
C THR A 707 -13.60 33.62 -13.01
N PRO A 708 -14.91 33.35 -12.87
CA PRO A 708 -15.43 32.16 -12.18
C PRO A 708 -14.84 30.85 -12.70
N LYS A 709 -14.82 30.66 -14.03
CA LYS A 709 -14.22 29.47 -14.66
C LYS A 709 -12.73 29.30 -14.32
N LYS A 710 -11.98 30.41 -14.25
CA LYS A 710 -10.56 30.38 -13.89
C LYS A 710 -10.37 30.05 -12.40
N ALA A 711 -11.21 30.58 -11.52
CA ALA A 711 -11.19 30.28 -10.09
C ALA A 711 -11.45 28.80 -9.81
N THR A 712 -12.49 28.22 -10.42
CA THR A 712 -12.81 26.79 -10.28
C THR A 712 -11.64 25.92 -10.74
N LYS A 713 -11.06 26.21 -11.92
CA LYS A 713 -9.87 25.50 -12.43
C LYS A 713 -8.66 25.64 -11.50
N ASN A 714 -8.45 26.81 -10.93
CA ASN A 714 -7.36 27.06 -10.00
C ASN A 714 -7.57 26.32 -8.67
N LEU A 715 -8.79 26.32 -8.12
CA LEU A 715 -9.14 25.57 -6.92
C LEU A 715 -8.85 24.07 -7.10
N ILE A 716 -9.34 23.48 -8.19
CA ILE A 716 -9.09 22.07 -8.52
C ILE A 716 -7.58 21.81 -8.60
N LYS A 717 -6.84 22.66 -9.32
CA LYS A 717 -5.38 22.56 -9.43
C LYS A 717 -4.69 22.65 -8.07
N ALA A 718 -5.11 23.58 -7.21
CA ALA A 718 -4.52 23.78 -5.89
C ALA A 718 -4.72 22.54 -5.00
N LEU A 719 -5.94 22.03 -4.95
CA LEU A 719 -6.30 20.88 -4.13
C LEU A 719 -5.46 19.66 -4.50
N GLY A 720 -5.38 19.26 -5.77
CA GLY A 720 -4.64 18.05 -6.08
C GLY A 720 -3.12 18.23 -6.25
N LYS A 721 -2.60 19.45 -6.47
CA LYS A 721 -1.17 19.70 -6.21
C LYS A 721 -0.84 19.52 -4.73
N GLY A 722 -1.76 19.94 -3.86
CA GLY A 722 -1.67 19.67 -2.44
C GLY A 722 -1.75 18.17 -2.12
N VAL A 723 -2.64 17.40 -2.76
CA VAL A 723 -2.70 15.94 -2.60
C VAL A 723 -1.39 15.30 -3.03
N LEU A 724 -0.84 15.69 -4.19
CA LEU A 724 0.45 15.20 -4.66
C LEU A 724 1.58 15.48 -3.64
N LYS A 725 1.59 16.67 -3.04
CA LYS A 725 2.51 17.02 -1.94
C LYS A 725 2.31 16.13 -0.71
N ILE A 726 1.07 15.79 -0.34
CA ILE A 726 0.80 14.88 0.79
C ILE A 726 1.31 13.47 0.49
N MET A 727 1.01 12.94 -0.68
CA MET A 727 1.52 11.64 -1.14
C MET A 727 3.05 11.59 -1.09
N SER A 728 3.71 12.66 -1.56
CA SER A 728 5.16 12.75 -1.62
C SER A 728 5.82 12.78 -0.23
N LYS A 729 5.11 13.20 0.83
CA LYS A 729 5.59 13.07 2.22
C LYS A 729 5.83 11.62 2.62
N MET A 730 5.09 10.68 2.04
CA MET A 730 5.29 9.25 2.25
C MET A 730 6.22 8.62 1.19
N GLY A 731 6.71 9.40 0.23
CA GLY A 731 7.46 8.88 -0.93
C GLY A 731 6.58 8.13 -1.93
N ILE A 732 5.26 8.39 -1.95
CA ILE A 732 4.33 7.77 -2.91
C ILE A 732 4.23 8.64 -4.16
N SER A 733 4.38 8.02 -5.31
CA SER A 733 4.53 8.67 -6.61
C SER A 733 3.23 8.73 -7.40
N THR A 734 2.32 7.75 -7.24
CA THR A 734 1.06 7.69 -8.01
C THR A 734 -0.18 7.73 -7.13
N VAL A 735 -1.22 8.43 -7.62
CA VAL A 735 -2.50 8.50 -6.90
C VAL A 735 -3.20 7.14 -6.82
N SER A 736 -2.99 6.28 -7.82
CA SER A 736 -3.52 4.91 -7.83
C SER A 736 -2.99 4.10 -6.65
N SER A 737 -1.68 4.17 -6.37
CA SER A 737 -1.07 3.48 -5.22
C SER A 737 -1.42 4.13 -3.88
N TYR A 738 -1.63 5.45 -3.85
CA TYR A 738 -2.07 6.18 -2.65
C TYR A 738 -3.52 5.85 -2.27
N SER A 739 -4.35 5.53 -3.25
CA SER A 739 -5.76 5.22 -3.03
C SER A 739 -5.92 3.94 -2.21
N ALA A 740 -6.72 4.00 -1.16
CA ALA A 740 -6.90 2.92 -0.18
C ALA A 740 -5.65 2.55 0.64
N ALA A 741 -4.55 3.31 0.54
CA ALA A 741 -3.32 3.07 1.30
C ALA A 741 -3.43 3.51 2.78
N GLN A 742 -4.41 4.35 3.12
CA GLN A 742 -4.68 4.79 4.49
C GLN A 742 -3.44 5.34 5.22
N THR A 743 -2.66 6.21 4.58
CA THR A 743 -1.44 6.80 5.15
C THR A 743 -1.75 7.91 6.18
N PHE A 744 -2.59 7.57 7.17
CA PHE A 744 -3.10 8.46 8.20
C PHE A 744 -3.09 7.76 9.57
N GLU A 745 -3.05 8.54 10.64
CA GLU A 745 -3.26 8.08 12.02
C GLU A 745 -4.49 8.80 12.58
N ALA A 746 -5.43 8.03 13.14
CA ALA A 746 -6.56 8.57 13.87
C ALA A 746 -6.12 8.96 15.29
N VAL A 747 -6.54 10.14 15.72
CA VAL A 747 -6.22 10.71 17.03
C VAL A 747 -7.53 11.08 17.71
N GLY A 748 -7.89 10.33 18.75
CA GLY A 748 -9.11 10.60 19.51
C GLY A 748 -10.36 9.87 19.02
N LEU A 749 -10.24 8.87 18.13
CA LEU A 749 -11.35 8.02 17.70
C LEU A 749 -11.28 6.64 18.40
N SER A 750 -12.41 6.10 18.82
CA SER A 750 -12.46 4.78 19.45
C SER A 750 -12.02 3.67 18.50
N GLN A 751 -11.40 2.61 19.04
CA GLN A 751 -10.96 1.49 18.21
C GLN A 751 -12.15 0.79 17.54
N GLU A 752 -13.29 0.66 18.22
CA GLU A 752 -14.53 0.09 17.66
C GLU A 752 -15.02 0.88 16.43
N PHE A 753 -15.01 2.21 16.50
CA PHE A 753 -15.39 3.06 15.38
C PHE A 753 -14.42 2.91 14.20
N VAL A 754 -13.12 2.84 14.49
CA VAL A 754 -12.08 2.67 13.47
C VAL A 754 -12.14 1.28 12.83
N ASP A 755 -12.34 0.22 13.61
CA ASP A 755 -12.45 -1.15 13.11
C ASP A 755 -13.63 -1.31 12.15
N GLU A 756 -14.77 -0.68 12.46
CA GLU A 756 -15.97 -0.74 11.63
C GLU A 756 -15.85 0.08 10.34
N TYR A 757 -15.48 1.36 10.47
CA TYR A 757 -15.60 2.34 9.38
C TYR A 757 -14.27 2.71 8.70
N PHE A 758 -13.13 2.50 9.35
CA PHE A 758 -11.80 2.91 8.86
C PHE A 758 -10.77 1.77 9.01
N THR A 759 -11.23 0.53 8.81
CA THR A 759 -10.52 -0.72 9.14
C THR A 759 -9.06 -0.66 8.67
N GLY A 760 -8.11 -0.93 9.58
CA GLY A 760 -6.67 -0.88 9.30
C GLY A 760 -6.00 0.46 9.64
N THR A 761 -6.77 1.50 9.96
CA THR A 761 -6.22 2.77 10.47
C THR A 761 -5.76 2.62 11.91
N ARG A 762 -4.64 3.25 12.26
CA ARG A 762 -4.12 3.25 13.63
C ARG A 762 -4.88 4.27 14.49
N SER A 763 -5.31 3.87 15.69
CA SER A 763 -5.87 4.79 16.71
C SER A 763 -5.32 4.48 18.11
N ARG A 764 -4.16 5.05 18.44
CA ARG A 764 -3.43 4.70 19.68
C ARG A 764 -4.08 5.18 20.96
N LEU A 765 -4.72 6.35 20.92
CA LEU A 765 -5.32 6.96 22.10
C LEU A 765 -6.73 6.42 22.40
N GLY A 766 -7.40 5.84 21.41
CA GLY A 766 -8.84 5.66 21.46
C GLY A 766 -9.56 7.02 21.53
N GLY A 767 -10.85 7.01 21.85
CA GLY A 767 -11.61 8.23 22.09
C GLY A 767 -13.08 8.09 21.71
N ILE A 768 -13.57 9.04 20.91
CA ILE A 768 -15.00 9.19 20.63
C ILE A 768 -15.51 8.20 19.57
N GLY A 769 -16.81 7.92 19.60
CA GLY A 769 -17.50 7.10 18.61
C GLY A 769 -18.48 7.90 17.76
N LEU A 770 -19.43 7.18 17.17
CA LEU A 770 -20.44 7.75 16.27
C LEU A 770 -21.36 8.76 16.98
N ASP A 771 -21.55 8.62 18.29
CA ASP A 771 -22.37 9.49 19.13
C ASP A 771 -21.88 10.93 19.13
N VAL A 772 -20.58 11.14 19.34
CA VAL A 772 -20.00 12.50 19.34
C VAL A 772 -19.94 13.05 17.92
N ILE A 773 -19.54 12.23 16.94
CA ILE A 773 -19.50 12.65 15.53
C ILE A 773 -20.87 13.12 15.05
N GLU A 774 -21.94 12.41 15.44
CA GLU A 774 -23.30 12.80 15.12
C GLU A 774 -23.71 14.09 15.83
N ASN A 775 -23.42 14.22 17.13
CA ASN A 775 -23.72 15.44 17.89
C ASN A 775 -23.06 16.69 17.29
N GLU A 776 -21.79 16.60 16.89
CA GLU A 776 -21.09 17.69 16.22
C GLU A 776 -21.73 18.05 14.87
N ASN A 777 -22.20 17.04 14.15
CA ASN A 777 -22.87 17.22 12.87
C ASN A 777 -24.26 17.85 13.02
N ALA A 778 -25.05 17.37 13.98
CA ALA A 778 -26.34 17.92 14.35
C ALA A 778 -26.22 19.38 14.81
N ALA A 779 -25.16 19.73 15.57
CA ALA A 779 -24.91 21.10 15.99
C ALA A 779 -24.69 22.06 14.80
N ARG A 780 -23.90 21.64 13.80
CA ARG A 780 -23.72 22.41 12.54
C ARG A 780 -25.01 22.51 11.76
N HIS A 781 -25.75 21.41 11.63
CA HIS A 781 -27.03 21.37 10.92
C HIS A 781 -28.07 22.31 11.55
N ALA A 782 -28.23 22.27 12.88
CA ALA A 782 -29.13 23.15 13.62
C ALA A 782 -28.78 24.64 13.45
N SER A 783 -27.48 24.97 13.31
CA SER A 783 -27.03 26.34 13.03
C SER A 783 -27.48 26.86 11.65
N ALA A 784 -27.68 25.96 10.69
CA ALA A 784 -28.16 26.28 9.35
C ALA A 784 -29.70 26.28 9.25
N TYR A 785 -30.38 25.53 10.13
CA TYR A 785 -31.83 25.35 10.16
C TYR A 785 -32.45 25.67 11.54
N PRO A 786 -32.46 26.95 11.97
CA PRO A 786 -32.97 27.32 13.28
C PRO A 786 -34.48 27.06 13.38
N THR A 787 -34.88 26.39 14.45
CA THR A 787 -36.27 25.98 14.73
C THR A 787 -37.21 27.14 15.11
N LYS A 788 -36.67 28.32 15.44
CA LYS A 788 -37.49 29.51 15.74
C LYS A 788 -38.05 30.13 14.45
N ALA A 789 -39.35 29.95 14.23
CA ALA A 789 -40.10 30.57 13.14
C ALA A 789 -39.87 32.10 13.09
N GLY A 790 -39.43 32.61 11.94
CA GLY A 790 -39.16 34.04 11.71
C GLY A 790 -37.68 34.46 11.82
N THR A 791 -36.77 33.56 12.20
CA THR A 791 -35.33 33.85 12.25
C THR A 791 -34.75 33.76 10.82
N SER A 792 -34.72 34.88 10.10
CA SER A 792 -34.09 34.95 8.78
C SER A 792 -32.58 35.03 8.92
N LEU A 793 -31.91 33.93 8.57
CA LEU A 793 -30.47 33.81 8.54
C LEU A 793 -29.81 34.51 7.33
N VAL A 794 -30.61 35.04 6.39
CA VAL A 794 -30.17 35.52 5.06
C VAL A 794 -29.16 36.68 5.14
N HIS A 795 -29.16 37.44 6.23
CA HIS A 795 -28.25 38.59 6.43
C HIS A 795 -27.16 38.33 7.48
N GLU A 796 -27.19 37.18 8.15
CA GLU A 796 -26.18 36.84 9.12
C GLU A 796 -24.91 36.35 8.41
N ARG A 797 -23.75 36.71 8.93
CA ARG A 797 -22.47 36.26 8.37
C ARG A 797 -22.18 34.83 8.81
N LEU A 798 -21.24 34.18 8.13
CA LEU A 798 -20.67 32.94 8.66
C LEU A 798 -19.95 33.26 9.99
N THR A 799 -19.72 32.24 10.80
CA THR A 799 -18.89 32.39 11.99
C THR A 799 -17.48 32.84 11.59
N SER A 800 -16.86 33.68 12.42
CA SER A 800 -15.55 34.28 12.13
C SER A 800 -14.42 33.26 11.94
N GLY A 801 -14.56 32.05 12.52
CA GLY A 801 -13.49 31.07 12.66
C GLY A 801 -12.61 31.36 13.87
N GLY A 802 -11.32 31.11 13.75
CA GLY A 802 -10.31 31.29 14.79
C GLY A 802 -9.56 30.02 15.12
N GLU A 803 -9.27 29.22 14.09
CA GLU A 803 -8.46 27.99 14.17
C GLU A 803 -7.04 28.25 13.69
N TYR A 804 -6.90 29.04 12.62
CA TYR A 804 -5.60 29.39 12.06
C TYR A 804 -5.00 30.63 12.72
N GLN A 805 -5.84 31.53 13.21
CA GLN A 805 -5.43 32.76 13.88
C GLN A 805 -6.26 33.01 15.12
N TRP A 806 -5.60 33.42 16.22
CA TRP A 806 -6.31 33.77 17.44
C TRP A 806 -7.39 34.83 17.20
N ARG A 807 -8.60 34.52 17.65
CA ARG A 807 -9.75 35.43 17.73
C ARG A 807 -10.32 35.39 19.14
N ARG A 808 -10.92 36.49 19.57
CA ARG A 808 -11.51 36.59 20.92
C ARG A 808 -12.70 35.65 21.11
N ASP A 809 -13.45 35.42 20.04
CA ASP A 809 -14.58 34.48 19.89
C ASP A 809 -14.15 33.15 19.24
N GLY A 810 -12.86 32.97 18.97
CA GLY A 810 -12.25 31.83 18.28
C GLY A 810 -12.02 30.61 19.18
N ALA A 811 -11.30 29.61 18.66
CA ALA A 811 -10.80 28.54 19.51
C ALA A 811 -9.79 29.10 20.53
N PRO A 812 -9.60 28.45 21.68
CA PRO A 812 -8.51 28.81 22.56
C PRO A 812 -7.17 28.53 21.88
N HIS A 813 -6.21 29.44 22.03
CA HIS A 813 -4.82 29.27 21.58
C HIS A 813 -3.89 29.34 22.79
N LEU A 814 -2.88 28.45 22.84
CA LEU A 814 -1.86 28.45 23.88
C LEU A 814 -1.12 29.80 23.88
N PHE A 815 -0.82 30.33 22.69
CA PHE A 815 -0.25 31.66 22.54
C PHE A 815 -1.35 32.67 22.21
N ASN A 816 -1.68 33.49 23.21
CA ASN A 816 -2.65 34.58 23.09
C ASN A 816 -2.00 35.91 23.49
N PRO A 817 -2.62 37.06 23.19
CA PRO A 817 -2.01 38.37 23.46
C PRO A 817 -1.60 38.58 24.92
N GLU A 818 -2.33 38.00 25.87
CA GLU A 818 -2.05 38.13 27.30
C GLU A 818 -0.81 37.33 27.72
N THR A 819 -0.75 36.04 27.37
CA THR A 819 0.40 35.17 27.66
C THR A 819 1.69 35.71 27.03
N VAL A 820 1.62 36.14 25.76
CA VAL A 820 2.76 36.75 25.06
C VAL A 820 3.21 38.04 25.74
N PHE A 821 2.26 38.91 26.12
CA PHE A 821 2.58 40.15 26.81
C PHE A 821 3.26 39.89 28.16
N LYS A 822 2.72 38.99 28.99
CA LYS A 822 3.30 38.69 30.31
C LYS A 822 4.71 38.10 30.19
N LEU A 823 4.95 37.18 29.25
CA LEU A 823 6.28 36.63 29.01
C LEU A 823 7.29 37.71 28.59
N GLN A 824 6.91 38.56 27.63
CA GLN A 824 7.78 39.66 27.17
C GLN A 824 8.04 40.68 28.29
N HIS A 825 7.02 40.99 29.10
CA HIS A 825 7.16 41.95 30.19
C HIS A 825 8.05 41.42 31.31
N ALA A 826 7.80 40.18 31.75
CA ALA A 826 8.59 39.51 32.78
C ALA A 826 10.09 39.41 32.41
N THR A 827 10.39 39.00 31.18
CA THR A 827 11.77 38.86 30.67
C THR A 827 12.47 40.21 30.50
N ARG A 828 11.80 41.22 29.93
CA ARG A 828 12.37 42.57 29.76
C ARG A 828 12.64 43.27 31.09
N THR A 829 11.74 43.10 32.06
CA THR A 829 11.85 43.75 33.38
C THR A 829 12.55 42.91 34.44
N ARG A 830 12.89 41.65 34.11
CA ARG A 830 13.49 40.65 35.02
C ARG A 830 12.66 40.46 36.30
N ARG A 831 11.34 40.51 36.17
CA ARG A 831 10.36 40.40 37.26
C ARG A 831 9.85 38.95 37.36
N TYR A 832 10.31 38.22 38.37
CA TYR A 832 9.91 36.82 38.58
C TYR A 832 8.45 36.65 38.99
N ASP A 833 7.88 37.63 39.70
CA ASP A 833 6.46 37.66 40.03
C ASP A 833 5.57 37.70 38.78
N ILE A 834 5.93 38.51 37.76
CA ILE A 834 5.21 38.56 36.48
C ILE A 834 5.44 37.27 35.67
N PHE A 835 6.63 36.67 35.80
CA PHE A 835 6.89 35.36 35.21
C PHE A 835 6.00 34.27 35.82
N ARG A 836 5.77 34.30 37.15
CA ARG A 836 4.82 33.39 37.81
C ARG A 836 3.39 33.60 37.31
N GLU A 837 2.95 34.84 37.14
CA GLU A 837 1.65 35.10 36.53
C GLU A 837 1.54 34.56 35.09
N TYR A 838 2.63 34.56 34.32
CA TYR A 838 2.69 33.93 33.01
C TYR A 838 2.61 32.40 33.11
N THR A 839 3.39 31.77 33.99
CA THR A 839 3.36 30.30 34.16
C THR A 839 1.99 29.85 34.65
N ASP A 840 1.38 30.55 35.60
CA ASP A 840 0.03 30.23 36.11
C ASP A 840 -1.02 30.28 34.98
N LEU A 841 -0.91 31.25 34.05
CA LEU A 841 -1.80 31.34 32.89
C LEU A 841 -1.58 30.19 31.89
N VAL A 842 -0.36 29.70 31.73
CA VAL A 842 -0.03 28.57 30.83
C VAL A 842 -0.39 27.23 31.47
N ASP A 843 -0.15 27.07 32.77
CA ASP A 843 -0.43 25.84 33.51
C ASP A 843 -1.94 25.65 33.71
N SER A 844 -2.69 26.72 34.00
CA SER A 844 -4.16 26.67 34.01
C SER A 844 -4.79 26.44 32.63
N GLN A 845 -4.07 26.70 31.53
CA GLN A 845 -4.53 26.26 30.20
C GLN A 845 -4.38 24.75 30.01
N ALA A 846 -3.41 24.11 30.67
CA ALA A 846 -3.32 22.65 30.70
C ALA A 846 -4.53 22.04 31.42
N GLU A 847 -5.03 22.68 32.48
CA GLU A 847 -6.29 22.29 33.15
C GLU A 847 -7.52 22.44 32.25
N LYS A 848 -7.48 23.34 31.25
CA LYS A 848 -8.53 23.51 30.22
C LYS A 848 -8.37 22.54 29.03
N LEU A 849 -7.60 21.46 29.20
CA LEU A 849 -7.44 20.38 28.23
C LEU A 849 -6.96 20.83 26.84
N MET A 850 -6.07 21.83 26.75
CA MET A 850 -5.53 22.25 25.46
C MET A 850 -4.55 21.26 24.83
N THR A 851 -3.95 20.37 25.64
CA THR A 851 -2.92 19.42 25.19
C THR A 851 -3.07 18.10 25.95
N LEU A 852 -2.58 16.99 25.37
CA LEU A 852 -2.63 15.67 26.03
C LEU A 852 -1.94 15.66 27.39
N ARG A 853 -0.85 16.42 27.58
CA ARG A 853 -0.19 16.53 28.89
C ARG A 853 -1.09 17.11 29.99
N GLY A 854 -2.12 17.89 29.62
CA GLY A 854 -3.11 18.43 30.56
C GLY A 854 -4.03 17.37 31.17
N LEU A 855 -4.07 16.16 30.60
CA LEU A 855 -4.81 15.02 31.17
C LEU A 855 -4.05 14.32 32.30
N PHE A 856 -2.77 14.63 32.51
CA PHE A 856 -1.94 14.00 33.53
C PHE A 856 -1.83 14.89 34.77
N SER A 857 -1.92 14.27 35.95
CA SER A 857 -1.48 14.88 37.21
C SER A 857 -0.13 14.29 37.62
N LEU A 858 0.68 15.09 38.30
CA LEU A 858 1.88 14.58 38.98
C LEU A 858 1.43 13.98 40.31
N GLY A 859 1.66 12.67 40.49
CA GLY A 859 1.43 12.01 41.78
C GLY A 859 2.45 12.45 42.83
N ASP A 860 2.03 12.44 44.10
CA ASP A 860 2.88 12.72 45.26
C ASP A 860 4.00 11.68 45.46
#